data_AF-A0A3M2AAC0-F1
#
_entry.id   AF-A0A3M2AAC0-F1
#
_cell.length_a   1.000
_cell.length_b   1.000
_cell.length_c   1.000
_cell.angle_alpha   90.00
_cell.angle_beta   90.00
_cell.angle_gamma   90.00
#
_symmetry.space_group_name_H-M   'P 1'
#
loop_
_entity.id
_entity.type
_entity.pdbx_description
1 polymer ?
#
loop_
_entity_poly.entity_id
_entity_poly.type
_entity_poly.pdbx_seq_one_letter_code
_entity_poly.pdbx_strand_id
1 'polypeptide(L)'
;MNLQLIQEIVIRLLSDPAFWQAFLEDPDKALSEYPLTSTERRWFNRISDTESLLTAATQLGISADGDLEELARGARGIPANGGSKDTQAVPERVVSTGFADIDAPITPLPANQTLRVQSDYYFWLEVGAPVAGSIEETAVSLPDELPVNARLQVVLFPFPGELIPKDGADIGELELQADGEVRVINPAEQPASLTKEDPILTKRLFFPIRTPDQPGAYHLRCNIYYNQVLLQSRLITAHVSAQPTSLEKALISQTDYILSHTLSPAQIAQLGNNRLNIMLNDNGNGTHGFRFFGEQAFKHDAALGEGELQDLITKARGALRMAAWGDDQPYNKQKSYRYAGNISLKQLREDLIRMARRGYRFYDALINQLAGGVMAARQLEFMMLSSGSVEIATKQHARLVVPAAMFYDYPLDTSLKAADYQLCDAFVAALSAAEPLEQTDCFQGKCPHYDEDDVVCPSGFWGYRHQLGLPLSVAGAPDATAEIPVTDTLEMTVTVSLDPAFKERPKHEQRLQKLHPKLKWLYADSRDEALNLLRQSHPHIVYFYCHGGVANGIPYLHVGPPNERGITRDNLRAKRIFWYPAPRPLVFINGCHTTALEPESAIDLVSGFIETSFAAGVIGTEITIFEPLAVSFAEAFMYRFLVERQSVGEAIRGARLQLLKEKNPLGLVYIPFALTALHLSR
;
A
#
# COMPACT_ATOMS: atom_id res chain seq x y z
N MET A 1 25.11 25.83 -0.02
CA MET A 1 25.64 25.03 -1.13
C MET A 1 25.06 25.60 -2.40
N ASN A 2 25.89 26.04 -3.33
CA ASN A 2 25.46 26.48 -4.66
C ASN A 2 25.08 25.24 -5.47
N LEU A 3 23.80 24.88 -5.46
CA LEU A 3 23.31 23.61 -6.00
C LEU A 3 23.60 23.46 -7.50
N GLN A 4 23.48 24.55 -8.26
CA GLN A 4 23.71 24.57 -9.70
C GLN A 4 25.18 24.29 -10.03
N LEU A 5 26.11 24.92 -9.30
CA LEU A 5 27.55 24.69 -9.46
C LEU A 5 27.96 23.26 -9.07
N ILE A 6 27.32 22.69 -8.05
CA ILE A 6 27.61 21.33 -7.60
C ILE A 6 27.08 20.31 -8.61
N GLN A 7 25.90 20.54 -9.16
CA GLN A 7 25.34 19.72 -10.24
C GLN A 7 26.25 19.74 -11.46
N GLU A 8 26.74 20.92 -11.87
CA GLU A 8 27.67 21.07 -13.00
C GLU A 8 28.96 20.26 -12.80
N ILE A 9 29.58 20.33 -11.62
CA ILE A 9 30.79 19.57 -11.32
C ILE A 9 30.51 18.06 -11.32
N VAL A 10 29.39 17.62 -10.75
CA VAL A 10 29.02 16.20 -10.72
C VAL A 10 28.71 15.69 -12.12
N ILE A 11 28.02 16.46 -12.97
CA ILE A 11 27.83 16.13 -14.38
C ILE A 11 29.18 15.96 -15.07
N ARG A 12 30.14 16.85 -14.82
CA ARG A 12 31.48 16.73 -15.41
C ARG A 12 32.26 15.52 -14.89
N LEU A 13 32.16 15.18 -13.60
CA LEU A 13 32.75 13.95 -13.05
C LEU A 13 32.15 12.69 -13.70
N LEU A 14 30.88 12.76 -14.10
CA LEU A 14 30.19 11.67 -14.80
C LEU A 14 30.53 11.62 -16.29
N SER A 15 30.73 12.75 -16.97
CA SER A 15 30.86 12.82 -18.43
C SER A 15 32.31 12.93 -18.95
N ASP A 16 33.29 13.26 -18.09
CA ASP A 16 34.69 13.46 -18.45
C ASP A 16 35.61 12.50 -17.66
N PRO A 17 36.00 11.36 -18.26
CA PRO A 17 36.86 10.37 -17.59
C PRO A 17 38.22 10.91 -17.17
N ALA A 18 38.76 11.90 -17.89
CA ALA A 18 40.05 12.50 -17.54
C ALA A 18 39.93 13.40 -16.31
N PHE A 19 38.82 14.15 -16.22
CA PHE A 19 38.48 14.93 -15.03
C PHE A 19 38.20 14.04 -13.82
N TRP A 20 37.50 12.91 -14.01
CA TRP A 20 37.26 11.92 -12.95
C TRP A 20 38.56 11.31 -12.40
N GLN A 21 39.48 10.90 -13.28
CA GLN A 21 40.78 10.38 -12.85
C GLN A 21 41.61 11.43 -12.10
N ALA A 22 41.67 12.67 -12.61
CA ALA A 22 42.36 13.77 -11.93
C ALA A 22 41.74 14.07 -10.55
N PHE A 23 40.41 13.96 -10.43
CA PHE A 23 39.69 14.12 -9.18
C PHE A 23 40.02 13.01 -8.17
N LEU A 24 40.12 11.75 -8.60
CA LEU A 24 40.51 10.65 -7.73
C LEU A 24 41.97 10.76 -7.23
N GLU A 25 42.87 11.32 -8.05
CA GLU A 25 44.26 11.54 -7.67
C GLU A 25 44.44 12.70 -6.67
N ASP A 26 43.80 13.84 -6.92
CA ASP A 26 43.88 15.03 -6.06
C ASP A 26 42.59 15.88 -6.20
N PRO A 27 41.57 15.63 -5.36
CA PRO A 27 40.30 16.35 -5.42
C PRO A 27 40.45 17.86 -5.25
N ASP A 28 41.39 18.31 -4.41
CA ASP A 28 41.58 19.73 -4.12
C ASP A 28 42.18 20.48 -5.31
N LYS A 29 43.10 19.84 -6.04
CA LYS A 29 43.66 20.36 -7.29
C LYS A 29 42.65 20.30 -8.43
N ALA A 30 41.94 19.20 -8.60
CA ALA A 30 40.91 19.05 -9.64
C ALA A 30 39.77 20.08 -9.46
N LEU A 31 39.42 20.41 -8.23
CA LEU A 31 38.40 21.40 -7.91
C LEU A 31 38.94 22.84 -7.71
N SER A 32 40.22 23.09 -8.01
CA SER A 32 40.84 24.41 -7.77
C SER A 32 40.28 25.52 -8.67
N GLU A 33 39.73 25.16 -9.83
CA GLU A 33 39.10 26.08 -10.78
C GLU A 33 37.68 26.52 -10.39
N TYR A 34 37.05 25.84 -9.41
CA TYR A 34 35.69 26.15 -8.98
C TYR A 34 35.68 26.98 -7.68
N PRO A 35 34.83 28.02 -7.59
CA PRO A 35 34.70 28.87 -6.40
C PRO A 35 33.91 28.17 -5.28
N LEU A 36 34.43 27.05 -4.79
CA LEU A 36 33.79 26.23 -3.75
C LEU A 36 34.13 26.72 -2.34
N THR A 37 33.10 26.78 -1.49
CA THR A 37 33.24 26.96 -0.05
C THR A 37 33.89 25.73 0.61
N SER A 38 34.43 25.90 1.82
CA SER A 38 35.00 24.79 2.61
C SER A 38 34.00 23.68 2.97
N THR A 39 32.70 23.97 2.92
CA THR A 39 31.65 22.96 3.13
C THR A 39 31.39 22.15 1.86
N GLU A 40 31.45 22.78 0.69
CA GLU A 40 31.28 22.11 -0.61
C GLU A 40 32.49 21.22 -0.93
N ARG A 41 33.71 21.70 -0.66
CA ARG A 41 34.92 20.86 -0.78
C ARG A 41 34.84 19.59 0.07
N ARG A 42 34.39 19.71 1.33
CA ARG A 42 34.16 18.55 2.20
C ARG A 42 33.04 17.61 1.72
N TRP A 43 32.10 18.11 0.92
CA TRP A 43 31.07 17.28 0.32
C TRP A 43 31.65 16.46 -0.84
N PHE A 44 32.43 17.08 -1.72
CA PHE A 44 33.13 16.39 -2.81
C PHE A 44 34.16 15.36 -2.31
N ASN A 45 34.86 15.63 -1.20
CA ASN A 45 35.81 14.67 -0.62
C ASN A 45 35.17 13.36 -0.10
N ARG A 46 33.83 13.23 -0.13
CA ARG A 46 33.12 11.98 0.15
C ARG A 46 32.92 11.11 -1.08
N ILE A 47 33.16 11.67 -2.26
CA ILE A 47 33.16 10.96 -3.52
C ILE A 47 34.58 10.41 -3.70
N SER A 48 34.72 9.10 -3.64
CA SER A 48 36.02 8.40 -3.67
C SER A 48 36.06 7.26 -4.67
N ASP A 49 34.94 6.94 -5.27
CA ASP A 49 34.76 5.88 -6.25
C ASP A 49 33.50 6.16 -7.10
N THR A 50 33.27 5.31 -8.09
CA THR A 50 32.14 5.46 -9.01
C THR A 50 30.79 5.32 -8.30
N GLU A 51 30.68 4.47 -7.27
CA GLU A 51 29.43 4.23 -6.55
C GLU A 51 28.99 5.45 -5.71
N SER A 52 29.93 6.07 -5.01
CA SER A 52 29.73 7.33 -4.28
C SER A 52 29.43 8.51 -5.22
N LEU A 53 30.00 8.52 -6.43
CA LEU A 53 29.69 9.51 -7.46
C LEU A 53 28.25 9.34 -8.01
N LEU A 54 27.83 8.12 -8.32
CA LEU A 54 26.47 7.82 -8.77
C LEU A 54 25.42 8.13 -7.69
N THR A 55 25.75 7.84 -6.43
CA THR A 55 24.92 8.20 -5.27
C THR A 55 24.77 9.73 -5.15
N ALA A 56 25.88 10.47 -5.32
CA ALA A 56 25.86 11.93 -5.30
C ALA A 56 25.04 12.51 -6.46
N ALA A 57 25.11 11.93 -7.65
CA ALA A 57 24.33 12.32 -8.82
C ALA A 57 22.81 12.15 -8.59
N THR A 58 22.43 10.99 -8.06
CA THR A 58 21.04 10.67 -7.71
C THR A 58 20.48 11.65 -6.67
N GLN A 59 21.26 11.96 -5.63
CA GLN A 59 20.86 12.93 -4.59
C GLN A 59 20.66 14.35 -5.13
N LEU A 60 21.31 14.69 -6.24
CA LEU A 60 21.19 15.99 -6.90
C LEU A 60 20.09 16.03 -7.97
N GLY A 61 19.36 14.93 -8.18
CA GLY A 61 18.32 14.85 -9.21
C GLY A 61 18.88 14.91 -10.63
N ILE A 62 20.14 14.52 -10.82
CA ILE A 62 20.76 14.41 -12.15
C ILE A 62 20.28 13.08 -12.75
N SER A 63 19.31 13.16 -13.66
CA SER A 63 18.88 12.01 -14.48
C SER A 63 19.89 11.79 -15.59
N ALA A 64 20.39 10.57 -15.72
CA ALA A 64 21.37 10.22 -16.75
C ALA A 64 20.67 9.63 -17.97
N ASP A 65 20.72 10.36 -19.09
CA ASP A 65 20.51 9.76 -20.41
C ASP A 65 21.73 8.89 -20.74
N GLY A 66 21.55 7.57 -20.85
CA GLY A 66 22.36 6.65 -21.66
C GLY A 66 23.81 6.32 -21.27
N ASP A 67 24.62 7.26 -20.77
CA ASP A 67 26.09 7.12 -20.85
C ASP A 67 26.79 6.53 -19.59
N LEU A 68 26.07 6.34 -18.48
CA LEU A 68 26.70 5.86 -17.23
C LEU A 68 27.01 4.36 -17.18
N GLU A 69 26.24 3.53 -17.90
CA GLU A 69 26.52 2.10 -17.98
C GLU A 69 27.77 1.79 -18.82
N GLU A 70 28.07 2.61 -19.83
CA GLU A 70 29.19 2.40 -20.73
C GLU A 70 30.54 2.74 -20.05
N LEU A 71 30.55 3.79 -19.21
CA LEU A 71 31.70 4.17 -18.38
C LEU A 71 32.01 3.14 -17.29
N ALA A 72 30.98 2.52 -16.71
CA ALA A 72 31.16 1.43 -15.74
C ALA A 72 31.76 0.16 -16.36
N ARG A 73 31.54 -0.08 -17.67
CA ARG A 73 32.14 -1.20 -18.43
C ARG A 73 33.59 -0.92 -18.83
N GLY A 74 33.95 0.32 -19.16
CA GLY A 74 35.30 0.71 -19.57
C GLY A 74 36.39 0.62 -18.47
N ALA A 75 36.00 0.70 -17.19
CA ALA A 75 36.93 0.69 -16.06
C ALA A 75 37.46 -0.71 -15.65
N ARG A 76 36.92 -1.80 -16.22
CA ARG A 76 37.34 -3.19 -15.90
C ARG A 76 38.20 -3.80 -17.01
N GLY A 77 39.36 -3.22 -17.29
CA GLY A 77 40.30 -3.73 -18.29
C GLY A 77 41.47 -4.52 -17.70
N ILE A 78 41.31 -5.83 -17.40
CA ILE A 78 42.38 -6.87 -17.42
C ILE A 78 41.74 -8.22 -17.83
N PRO A 79 42.31 -9.01 -18.77
CA PRO A 79 41.55 -9.99 -19.55
C PRO A 79 41.45 -11.35 -18.84
N ALA A 80 40.23 -11.90 -18.78
CA ALA A 80 40.01 -13.31 -18.48
C ALA A 80 39.67 -14.06 -19.77
N ASN A 81 40.61 -14.90 -20.20
CA ASN A 81 40.38 -15.96 -21.17
C ASN A 81 39.19 -16.84 -20.76
N GLY A 82 38.31 -17.14 -21.72
CA GLY A 82 37.59 -18.41 -21.80
C GLY A 82 36.25 -18.49 -21.08
N GLY A 83 35.18 -18.41 -21.88
CA GLY A 83 33.86 -18.94 -21.53
C GLY A 83 32.73 -17.93 -21.67
N SER A 84 32.26 -17.71 -22.90
CA SER A 84 30.97 -17.05 -23.12
C SER A 84 29.86 -17.91 -22.51
N LYS A 85 29.28 -17.45 -21.40
CA LYS A 85 27.87 -17.71 -21.14
C LYS A 85 27.13 -16.48 -21.64
N ASP A 86 26.32 -16.67 -22.69
CA ASP A 86 25.31 -15.72 -23.11
C ASP A 86 24.48 -15.30 -21.89
N THR A 87 24.72 -14.10 -21.38
CA THR A 87 23.68 -13.35 -20.66
C THR A 87 22.80 -12.73 -21.73
N GLN A 88 21.75 -13.44 -22.15
CA GLN A 88 20.67 -12.84 -22.93
C GLN A 88 20.18 -11.61 -22.17
N ALA A 89 20.21 -10.45 -22.82
CA ALA A 89 19.61 -9.22 -22.28
C ALA A 89 18.12 -9.50 -22.03
N VAL A 90 17.64 -9.17 -20.83
CA VAL A 90 16.21 -9.29 -20.51
C VAL A 90 15.45 -8.36 -21.45
N PRO A 91 14.43 -8.84 -22.20
CA PRO A 91 13.64 -7.98 -23.09
C PRO A 91 13.00 -6.82 -22.33
N GLU A 92 12.95 -5.63 -22.94
CA GLU A 92 12.28 -4.47 -22.37
C GLU A 92 10.80 -4.77 -22.10
N ARG A 93 10.27 -4.30 -20.96
CA ARG A 93 8.88 -4.50 -20.53
C ARG A 93 8.15 -3.18 -20.30
N VAL A 94 8.38 -2.21 -21.18
CA VAL A 94 7.71 -0.91 -21.15
C VAL A 94 6.23 -1.10 -21.49
N VAL A 95 5.36 -0.57 -20.64
CA VAL A 95 3.94 -0.51 -20.94
C VAL A 95 3.70 0.67 -21.89
N SER A 96 3.06 0.41 -23.03
CA SER A 96 2.64 1.42 -23.99
C SER A 96 1.12 1.38 -24.13
N THR A 97 0.49 2.56 -24.17
CA THR A 97 -0.95 2.68 -24.38
C THR A 97 -1.27 3.70 -25.47
N GLY A 98 -2.48 3.64 -26.02
CA GLY A 98 -2.95 4.63 -26.96
C GLY A 98 -4.34 4.33 -27.49
N PHE A 99 -4.72 5.06 -28.53
CA PHE A 99 -5.99 4.88 -29.23
C PHE A 99 -5.73 4.48 -30.68
N ALA A 100 -6.66 3.77 -31.30
CA ALA A 100 -6.66 3.43 -32.71
C ALA A 100 -8.10 3.53 -33.27
N ASP A 101 -8.21 3.83 -34.55
CA ASP A 101 -9.50 3.82 -35.26
C ASP A 101 -10.03 2.38 -35.39
N ILE A 102 -11.34 2.20 -35.36
CA ILE A 102 -11.98 0.87 -35.48
C ILE A 102 -11.64 0.20 -36.83
N ASP A 103 -11.47 1.01 -37.88
CA ASP A 103 -11.17 0.55 -39.24
C ASP A 103 -9.66 0.31 -39.46
N ALA A 104 -8.81 0.87 -38.59
CA ALA A 104 -7.35 0.77 -38.66
C ALA A 104 -6.72 0.44 -37.29
N PRO A 105 -7.09 -0.68 -36.65
CA PRO A 105 -6.72 -0.98 -35.25
C PRO A 105 -5.21 -1.10 -35.02
N ILE A 106 -4.42 -1.43 -36.04
CA ILE A 106 -2.97 -1.60 -35.93
C ILE A 106 -2.26 -0.25 -35.79
N THR A 107 -2.82 0.82 -36.37
CA THR A 107 -2.17 2.13 -36.49
C THR A 107 -2.58 3.02 -35.32
N PRO A 108 -1.65 3.37 -34.41
CA PRO A 108 -1.94 4.31 -33.34
C PRO A 108 -2.38 5.67 -33.87
N LEU A 109 -3.36 6.29 -33.21
CA LEU A 109 -3.69 7.69 -33.40
C LEU A 109 -2.57 8.58 -32.84
N PRO A 110 -2.28 9.73 -33.47
CA PRO A 110 -1.34 10.70 -32.93
C PRO A 110 -1.78 11.20 -31.55
N ALA A 111 -0.86 11.26 -30.58
CA ALA A 111 -1.15 11.74 -29.22
C ALA A 111 -1.62 13.21 -29.17
N ASN A 112 -1.37 13.97 -30.23
CA ASN A 112 -1.82 15.35 -30.38
C ASN A 112 -3.13 15.50 -31.19
N GLN A 113 -3.84 14.41 -31.46
CA GLN A 113 -5.11 14.43 -32.17
C GLN A 113 -6.26 14.16 -31.19
N THR A 114 -7.27 15.04 -31.16
CA THR A 114 -8.48 14.83 -30.37
C THR A 114 -9.35 13.72 -30.97
N LEU A 115 -10.07 13.00 -30.11
CA LEU A 115 -11.07 12.03 -30.53
C LEU A 115 -12.36 12.74 -30.97
N ARG A 116 -13.17 12.08 -31.78
CA ARG A 116 -14.49 12.59 -32.20
C ARG A 116 -15.57 12.21 -31.20
N VAL A 117 -16.56 13.08 -30.97
CA VAL A 117 -17.77 12.77 -30.18
C VAL A 117 -18.55 11.57 -30.73
N GLN A 118 -19.23 10.81 -29.86
CA GLN A 118 -20.07 9.66 -30.18
C GLN A 118 -19.45 8.64 -31.15
N SER A 119 -18.13 8.45 -31.06
CA SER A 119 -17.37 7.61 -31.99
C SER A 119 -16.73 6.46 -31.23
N ASP A 120 -16.61 5.32 -31.92
CA ASP A 120 -16.01 4.11 -31.37
C ASP A 120 -14.53 4.05 -31.75
N TYR A 121 -13.69 3.67 -30.79
CA TYR A 121 -12.24 3.52 -30.94
C TYR A 121 -11.79 2.25 -30.25
N TYR A 122 -10.57 1.79 -30.54
CA TYR A 122 -9.87 0.89 -29.66
C TYR A 122 -8.93 1.69 -28.75
N PHE A 123 -9.10 1.57 -27.44
CA PHE A 123 -8.00 1.79 -26.52
C PHE A 123 -7.12 0.54 -26.55
N TRP A 124 -5.82 0.70 -26.71
CA TRP A 124 -4.90 -0.44 -26.79
C TRP A 124 -3.81 -0.36 -25.73
N LEU A 125 -3.35 -1.54 -25.32
CA LEU A 125 -2.20 -1.70 -24.42
C LEU A 125 -1.27 -2.79 -24.93
N GLU A 126 0.03 -2.52 -24.88
CA GLU A 126 1.11 -3.43 -25.25
C GLU A 126 2.21 -3.36 -24.19
N VAL A 127 2.88 -4.48 -23.93
CA VAL A 127 4.02 -4.55 -23.01
C VAL A 127 5.21 -5.13 -23.75
N GLY A 128 6.30 -4.37 -23.83
CA GLY A 128 7.48 -4.75 -24.60
C GLY A 128 8.41 -3.56 -24.84
N ALA A 129 9.01 -3.52 -26.03
CA ALA A 129 9.71 -2.33 -26.49
C ALA A 129 8.74 -1.14 -26.64
N PRO A 130 9.19 0.12 -26.42
CA PRO A 130 8.36 1.31 -26.61
C PRO A 130 7.66 1.35 -27.97
N VAL A 131 6.35 1.54 -27.96
CA VAL A 131 5.54 1.63 -29.19
C VAL A 131 5.50 3.07 -29.68
N ALA A 132 5.90 3.29 -30.93
CA ALA A 132 5.76 4.60 -31.57
C ALA A 132 4.27 5.01 -31.65
N GLY A 133 3.96 6.23 -31.20
CA GLY A 133 2.57 6.71 -31.07
C GLY A 133 1.90 6.36 -29.74
N SER A 134 2.65 5.80 -28.78
CA SER A 134 2.21 5.70 -27.38
C SER A 134 1.87 7.07 -26.80
N ILE A 135 0.83 7.10 -25.95
CA ILE A 135 0.36 8.32 -25.25
C ILE A 135 0.91 8.41 -23.82
N GLU A 136 1.78 7.49 -23.39
CA GLU A 136 2.41 7.52 -22.07
C GLU A 136 3.22 8.82 -21.89
N GLU A 137 2.93 9.58 -20.84
CA GLU A 137 3.68 10.81 -20.53
C GLU A 137 5.09 10.49 -20.03
N THR A 138 5.27 9.34 -19.38
CA THR A 138 6.56 8.82 -18.94
C THR A 138 6.58 7.32 -19.16
N ALA A 139 7.65 6.80 -19.77
CA ALA A 139 7.82 5.37 -19.96
C ALA A 139 7.99 4.68 -18.60
N VAL A 140 7.10 3.74 -18.29
CA VAL A 140 7.15 2.96 -17.05
C VAL A 140 7.09 1.48 -17.42
N SER A 141 8.14 0.74 -17.03
CA SER A 141 8.20 -0.70 -17.21
C SER A 141 7.40 -1.43 -16.14
N LEU A 142 6.93 -2.64 -16.46
CA LEU A 142 6.56 -3.61 -15.44
C LEU A 142 7.81 -4.04 -14.64
N PRO A 143 7.64 -4.57 -13.42
CA PRO A 143 8.76 -5.13 -12.67
C PRO A 143 9.53 -6.19 -13.48
N ASP A 144 10.86 -6.08 -13.54
CA ASP A 144 11.77 -6.94 -14.33
C ASP A 144 11.74 -8.41 -13.90
N GLU A 145 11.16 -8.65 -12.75
CA GLU A 145 11.35 -9.81 -11.92
C GLU A 145 10.05 -10.62 -11.77
N LEU A 146 9.00 -10.26 -12.51
CA LEU A 146 7.79 -11.06 -12.66
C LEU A 146 8.14 -12.53 -12.96
N PRO A 147 7.49 -13.51 -12.29
CA PRO A 147 7.81 -14.91 -12.52
C PRO A 147 7.46 -15.32 -13.95
N VAL A 148 8.20 -16.30 -14.49
CA VAL A 148 7.84 -16.92 -15.77
C VAL A 148 6.41 -17.47 -15.67
N ASN A 149 5.63 -17.26 -16.72
CA ASN A 149 4.19 -17.52 -16.81
C ASN A 149 3.34 -16.66 -15.87
N ALA A 150 3.84 -15.51 -15.40
CA ALA A 150 3.04 -14.54 -14.68
C ALA A 150 1.87 -14.08 -15.55
N ARG A 151 0.65 -14.29 -15.06
CA ARG A 151 -0.58 -13.82 -15.71
C ARG A 151 -0.96 -12.46 -15.17
N LEU A 152 -0.96 -11.49 -16.06
CA LEU A 152 -1.30 -10.10 -15.76
C LEU A 152 -2.69 -9.81 -16.28
N GLN A 153 -3.54 -9.24 -15.44
CA GLN A 153 -4.88 -8.83 -15.82
C GLN A 153 -4.90 -7.31 -16.01
N VAL A 154 -5.28 -6.88 -17.21
CA VAL A 154 -5.43 -5.48 -17.58
C VAL A 154 -6.90 -5.15 -17.52
N VAL A 155 -7.27 -4.19 -16.67
CA VAL A 155 -8.66 -3.91 -16.32
C VAL A 155 -8.96 -2.43 -16.52
N LEU A 156 -10.01 -2.14 -17.29
CA LEU A 156 -10.46 -0.77 -17.56
C LEU A 156 -11.61 -0.35 -16.63
N PHE A 157 -11.45 0.76 -15.93
CA PHE A 157 -12.52 1.36 -15.13
C PHE A 157 -12.99 2.67 -15.76
N PRO A 158 -14.27 2.76 -16.19
CA PRO A 158 -14.83 4.01 -16.69
C PRO A 158 -14.98 5.04 -15.57
N PHE A 159 -15.32 6.27 -15.97
CA PHE A 159 -15.86 7.29 -15.08
C PHE A 159 -17.29 7.62 -15.53
N PRO A 160 -18.22 7.94 -14.61
CA PRO A 160 -19.61 8.22 -14.96
C PRO A 160 -19.75 9.31 -16.03
N GLY A 161 -20.30 8.94 -17.20
CA GLY A 161 -20.54 9.85 -18.33
C GLY A 161 -19.29 10.21 -19.16
N GLU A 162 -18.16 9.53 -18.95
CA GLU A 162 -16.89 9.79 -19.65
C GLU A 162 -16.63 8.74 -20.74
N LEU A 163 -15.40 8.24 -20.91
CA LEU A 163 -15.10 7.19 -21.89
C LEU A 163 -15.78 5.87 -21.45
N ILE A 164 -16.50 5.22 -22.38
CA ILE A 164 -17.34 4.04 -22.09
C ILE A 164 -16.75 2.81 -22.77
N PRO A 165 -16.11 1.88 -22.04
CA PRO A 165 -15.76 0.56 -22.56
C PRO A 165 -17.00 -0.24 -22.97
N LYS A 166 -16.85 -1.10 -23.98
CA LYS A 166 -17.90 -2.06 -24.36
C LYS A 166 -18.10 -3.08 -23.22
N ASP A 167 -19.34 -3.34 -22.86
CA ASP A 167 -19.72 -4.32 -21.84
C ASP A 167 -19.07 -5.70 -22.12
N GLY A 168 -18.36 -6.23 -21.12
CA GLY A 168 -17.69 -7.52 -21.18
C GLY A 168 -16.37 -7.54 -21.97
N ALA A 169 -15.90 -6.40 -22.48
CA ALA A 169 -14.65 -6.25 -23.22
C ALA A 169 -13.71 -5.22 -22.55
N ASP A 170 -13.72 -5.19 -21.22
CA ASP A 170 -12.99 -4.27 -20.35
C ASP A 170 -11.92 -4.96 -19.48
N ILE A 171 -11.70 -6.26 -19.72
CA ILE A 171 -10.65 -7.08 -19.10
C ILE A 171 -9.89 -7.83 -20.21
N GLY A 172 -8.56 -7.75 -20.19
CA GLY A 172 -7.68 -8.56 -21.02
C GLY A 172 -6.58 -9.19 -20.20
N GLU A 173 -5.99 -10.30 -20.67
CA GLU A 173 -4.92 -11.01 -19.97
C GLU A 173 -3.67 -11.14 -20.82
N LEU A 174 -2.54 -10.85 -20.18
CA LEU A 174 -1.19 -11.04 -20.69
C LEU A 174 -0.48 -12.11 -19.89
N GLU A 175 0.48 -12.78 -20.50
CA GLU A 175 1.35 -13.76 -19.83
C GLU A 175 2.81 -13.49 -20.16
N LEU A 176 3.64 -13.37 -19.13
CA LEU A 176 5.08 -13.31 -19.29
C LEU A 176 5.62 -14.69 -19.69
N GLN A 177 6.21 -14.79 -20.87
CA GLN A 177 6.72 -16.04 -21.42
C GLN A 177 8.12 -16.36 -20.88
N ALA A 178 8.57 -17.60 -21.07
CA ALA A 178 9.90 -18.05 -20.65
C ALA A 178 11.06 -17.35 -21.36
N ASP A 179 10.82 -16.80 -22.56
CA ASP A 179 11.77 -15.99 -23.32
C ASP A 179 11.81 -14.52 -22.86
N GLY A 180 10.98 -14.14 -21.88
CA GLY A 180 10.87 -12.79 -21.35
C GLY A 180 9.93 -11.87 -22.13
N GLU A 181 9.36 -12.32 -23.26
CA GLU A 181 8.32 -11.59 -23.98
C GLU A 181 6.99 -11.64 -23.22
N VAL A 182 6.17 -10.60 -23.36
CA VAL A 182 4.80 -10.58 -22.83
C VAL A 182 3.84 -10.83 -23.98
N ARG A 183 2.93 -11.79 -23.82
CA ARG A 183 1.96 -12.15 -24.86
C ARG A 183 0.53 -12.08 -24.37
N VAL A 184 -0.38 -11.72 -25.25
CA VAL A 184 -1.82 -11.79 -25.01
C VAL A 184 -2.25 -13.25 -24.97
N ILE A 185 -2.85 -13.66 -23.85
CA ILE A 185 -3.44 -15.00 -23.69
C ILE A 185 -4.97 -14.97 -23.69
N ASN A 186 -5.56 -13.85 -23.29
CA ASN A 186 -7.00 -13.63 -23.36
C ASN A 186 -7.26 -12.20 -23.87
N PRO A 187 -7.68 -12.00 -25.12
CA PRO A 187 -7.98 -10.67 -25.63
C PRO A 187 -9.26 -10.12 -25.01
N ALA A 188 -9.33 -8.80 -24.79
CA ALA A 188 -10.58 -8.15 -24.39
C ALA A 188 -11.60 -8.14 -25.56
N GLU A 189 -11.12 -7.83 -26.77
CA GLU A 189 -11.84 -8.02 -28.03
C GLU A 189 -10.82 -8.32 -29.14
N GLN A 190 -11.23 -9.11 -30.14
CA GLN A 190 -10.52 -9.20 -31.42
C GLN A 190 -11.11 -8.19 -32.42
N PRO A 191 -10.32 -7.22 -32.93
CA PRO A 191 -10.81 -6.30 -33.94
C PRO A 191 -11.34 -6.99 -35.20
N ALA A 192 -12.50 -6.56 -35.69
CA ALA A 192 -13.20 -7.22 -36.80
C ALA A 192 -12.41 -7.23 -38.12
N SER A 193 -11.51 -6.26 -38.32
CA SER A 193 -10.64 -6.17 -39.50
C SER A 193 -9.42 -7.08 -39.42
N LEU A 194 -9.19 -7.76 -38.29
CA LEU A 194 -8.06 -8.66 -38.06
C LEU A 194 -8.50 -10.12 -38.01
N THR A 195 -7.66 -10.97 -38.60
CA THR A 195 -7.73 -12.43 -38.56
C THR A 195 -6.98 -12.98 -37.34
N LYS A 196 -7.30 -14.20 -36.91
CA LYS A 196 -6.68 -14.80 -35.70
C LYS A 196 -5.18 -15.03 -35.86
N GLU A 197 -4.71 -15.07 -37.09
CA GLU A 197 -3.33 -15.26 -37.48
C GLU A 197 -2.51 -13.96 -37.46
N ASP A 198 -3.15 -12.80 -37.30
CA ASP A 198 -2.47 -11.51 -37.29
C ASP A 198 -1.53 -11.38 -36.07
N PRO A 199 -0.21 -11.21 -36.27
CA PRO A 199 0.78 -11.24 -35.19
C PRO A 199 0.58 -10.15 -34.12
N ILE A 200 -0.11 -9.07 -34.45
CA ILE A 200 -0.40 -8.00 -33.49
C ILE A 200 -1.32 -8.48 -32.35
N LEU A 201 -2.20 -9.45 -32.61
CA LEU A 201 -3.14 -9.98 -31.63
C LEU A 201 -2.45 -10.73 -30.49
N THR A 202 -1.23 -11.23 -30.71
CA THR A 202 -0.44 -11.87 -29.66
C THR A 202 0.32 -10.87 -28.80
N LYS A 203 0.39 -9.59 -29.20
CA LYS A 203 1.18 -8.55 -28.53
C LYS A 203 0.34 -7.46 -27.88
N ARG A 204 -0.81 -7.15 -28.47
CA ARG A 204 -1.62 -5.98 -28.13
C ARG A 204 -3.03 -6.37 -27.70
N LEU A 205 -3.44 -5.88 -26.54
CA LEU A 205 -4.83 -5.89 -26.11
C LEU A 205 -5.58 -4.74 -26.80
N PHE A 206 -6.79 -5.03 -27.27
CA PHE A 206 -7.70 -4.06 -27.86
C PHE A 206 -8.98 -4.01 -27.04
N PHE A 207 -9.27 -2.84 -26.50
CA PHE A 207 -10.47 -2.56 -25.71
C PHE A 207 -11.37 -1.62 -26.50
N PRO A 208 -12.55 -2.08 -26.95
CA PRO A 208 -13.50 -1.21 -27.63
C PRO A 208 -14.05 -0.19 -26.65
N ILE A 209 -14.00 1.08 -27.02
CA ILE A 209 -14.50 2.20 -26.22
C ILE A 209 -15.34 3.15 -27.08
N ARG A 210 -16.27 3.85 -26.45
CA ARG A 210 -17.09 4.89 -27.06
C ARG A 210 -16.87 6.23 -26.37
N THR A 211 -16.73 7.29 -27.16
CA THR A 211 -16.62 8.66 -26.65
C THR A 211 -17.99 9.28 -26.33
N PRO A 212 -18.04 10.22 -25.36
CA PRO A 212 -19.24 11.02 -25.06
C PRO A 212 -19.76 11.86 -26.23
N ASP A 213 -20.96 12.40 -26.06
CA ASP A 213 -21.65 13.22 -27.06
C ASP A 213 -21.26 14.71 -27.06
N GLN A 214 -20.65 15.18 -25.97
CA GLN A 214 -20.17 16.55 -25.85
C GLN A 214 -18.66 16.65 -26.01
N PRO A 215 -18.13 17.74 -26.58
CA PRO A 215 -16.70 18.05 -26.49
C PRO A 215 -16.24 18.24 -25.05
N GLY A 216 -15.01 17.82 -24.74
CA GLY A 216 -14.49 17.92 -23.37
C GLY A 216 -13.22 17.10 -23.17
N ALA A 217 -12.65 17.18 -21.97
CA ALA A 217 -11.61 16.26 -21.52
C ALA A 217 -12.30 15.13 -20.75
N TYR A 218 -12.04 13.89 -21.16
CA TYR A 218 -12.66 12.70 -20.58
C TYR A 218 -11.61 11.70 -20.17
N HIS A 219 -11.95 10.87 -19.21
CA HIS A 219 -11.03 10.00 -18.52
C HIS A 219 -11.44 8.54 -18.63
N LEU A 220 -10.43 7.69 -18.52
CA LEU A 220 -10.52 6.25 -18.39
C LEU A 220 -9.39 5.82 -17.45
N ARG A 221 -9.60 4.78 -16.66
CA ARG A 221 -8.52 4.21 -15.86
C ARG A 221 -8.13 2.84 -16.38
N CYS A 222 -6.83 2.60 -16.48
CA CYS A 222 -6.25 1.33 -16.85
C CYS A 222 -5.39 0.79 -15.71
N ASN A 223 -5.80 -0.33 -15.12
CA ASN A 223 -5.08 -1.00 -14.05
C ASN A 223 -4.43 -2.28 -14.54
N ILE A 224 -3.25 -2.61 -14.03
CA ILE A 224 -2.55 -3.86 -14.28
C ILE A 224 -2.41 -4.61 -12.96
N TYR A 225 -2.94 -5.83 -12.91
CA TYR A 225 -2.96 -6.69 -11.74
C TYR A 225 -2.15 -7.96 -11.94
N TYR A 226 -1.59 -8.48 -10.85
CA TYR A 226 -1.03 -9.84 -10.76
C TYR A 226 -1.57 -10.50 -9.49
N ASN A 227 -2.25 -11.66 -9.61
CA ASN A 227 -2.94 -12.32 -8.48
C ASN A 227 -3.83 -11.35 -7.67
N GLN A 228 -4.58 -10.51 -8.38
CA GLN A 228 -5.43 -9.44 -7.84
C GLN A 228 -4.70 -8.41 -6.95
N VAL A 229 -3.37 -8.37 -6.98
CA VAL A 229 -2.57 -7.29 -6.40
C VAL A 229 -2.40 -6.21 -7.47
N LEU A 230 -2.69 -4.95 -7.14
CA LEU A 230 -2.56 -3.85 -8.09
C LEU A 230 -1.07 -3.54 -8.29
N LEU A 231 -0.53 -3.78 -9.48
CA LEU A 231 0.87 -3.46 -9.79
C LEU A 231 1.02 -2.01 -10.25
N GLN A 232 0.16 -1.57 -11.18
CA GLN A 232 0.20 -0.24 -11.75
C GLN A 232 -1.21 0.27 -12.04
N SER A 233 -1.41 1.58 -11.90
CA SER A 233 -2.62 2.27 -12.33
C SER A 233 -2.26 3.49 -13.18
N ARG A 234 -3.01 3.67 -14.26
CA ARG A 234 -2.89 4.80 -15.19
C ARG A 234 -4.20 5.55 -15.28
N LEU A 235 -4.14 6.88 -15.18
CA LEU A 235 -5.21 7.77 -15.59
C LEU A 235 -4.98 8.17 -17.05
N ILE A 236 -5.92 7.79 -17.91
CA ILE A 236 -5.96 8.18 -19.30
C ILE A 236 -6.82 9.44 -19.41
N THR A 237 -6.33 10.45 -20.11
CA THR A 237 -7.08 11.67 -20.46
C THR A 237 -7.16 11.76 -21.98
N ALA A 238 -8.38 11.85 -22.51
CA ALA A 238 -8.64 12.05 -23.92
C ALA A 238 -9.50 13.30 -24.13
N HIS A 239 -8.98 14.24 -24.92
CA HIS A 239 -9.75 15.37 -25.41
C HIS A 239 -10.62 14.93 -26.59
N VAL A 240 -11.92 15.18 -26.46
CA VAL A 240 -12.94 14.87 -27.46
C VAL A 240 -13.48 16.18 -28.05
N SER A 241 -13.65 16.21 -29.36
CA SER A 241 -14.16 17.36 -30.12
C SER A 241 -15.19 16.94 -31.17
N ALA A 242 -15.94 17.90 -31.72
CA ALA A 242 -16.96 17.63 -32.73
C ALA A 242 -16.37 16.99 -34.01
N GLN A 243 -15.15 17.38 -34.36
CA GLN A 243 -14.31 16.79 -35.41
C GLN A 243 -12.89 16.69 -34.89
N PRO A 244 -12.10 15.67 -35.26
CA PRO A 244 -10.71 15.55 -34.85
C PRO A 244 -9.90 16.80 -35.19
N THR A 245 -9.18 17.34 -34.21
CA THR A 245 -8.36 18.53 -34.33
C THR A 245 -7.00 18.30 -33.67
N SER A 246 -5.99 19.06 -34.09
CA SER A 246 -4.69 19.02 -33.43
C SER A 246 -4.75 19.82 -32.12
N LEU A 247 -4.41 19.18 -31.02
CA LEU A 247 -4.27 19.79 -29.70
C LEU A 247 -3.04 19.18 -29.03
N GLU A 248 -2.15 20.01 -28.49
CA GLU A 248 -1.00 19.51 -27.73
C GLU A 248 -1.49 18.69 -26.54
N LYS A 249 -0.92 17.49 -26.35
CA LYS A 249 -1.34 16.53 -25.33
C LYS A 249 -2.85 16.22 -25.37
N ALA A 250 -3.41 16.06 -26.58
CA ALA A 250 -4.82 15.67 -26.76
C ALA A 250 -5.14 14.33 -26.09
N LEU A 251 -4.20 13.39 -26.12
CA LEU A 251 -4.29 12.07 -25.50
C LEU A 251 -3.08 11.89 -24.59
N ILE A 252 -3.32 11.53 -23.34
CA ILE A 252 -2.28 11.37 -22.31
C ILE A 252 -2.59 10.13 -21.48
N SER A 253 -1.56 9.36 -21.14
CA SER A 253 -1.60 8.34 -20.10
C SER A 253 -0.60 8.68 -19.00
N GLN A 254 -1.09 8.84 -17.78
CA GLN A 254 -0.29 9.16 -16.60
C GLN A 254 -0.34 8.01 -15.60
N THR A 255 0.82 7.41 -15.30
CA THR A 255 0.91 6.42 -14.23
C THR A 255 0.82 7.12 -12.87
N ASP A 256 -0.23 6.84 -12.11
CA ASP A 256 -0.54 7.51 -10.83
C ASP A 256 -0.52 6.57 -9.61
N TYR A 257 -0.22 5.29 -9.84
CA TYR A 257 0.08 4.30 -8.82
C TYR A 257 1.07 3.28 -9.40
N ILE A 258 2.11 2.97 -8.62
CA ILE A 258 3.03 1.85 -8.85
C ILE A 258 3.23 1.19 -7.48
N LEU A 259 3.06 -0.13 -7.41
CA LEU A 259 3.30 -0.87 -6.17
C LEU A 259 4.78 -0.85 -5.80
N SER A 260 5.64 -1.07 -6.80
CA SER A 260 7.09 -1.00 -6.71
C SER A 260 7.73 -0.99 -8.10
N HIS A 261 8.85 -0.27 -8.22
CA HIS A 261 9.70 -0.14 -9.41
C HIS A 261 10.70 -1.30 -9.55
N THR A 262 11.01 -2.00 -8.45
CA THR A 262 11.97 -3.10 -8.31
C THR A 262 11.40 -4.18 -7.36
N LEU A 263 10.42 -4.96 -7.84
CA LEU A 263 9.89 -6.08 -7.06
C LEU A 263 10.67 -7.34 -7.39
N SER A 264 11.52 -7.83 -6.50
CA SER A 264 12.29 -9.07 -6.75
C SER A 264 11.38 -10.28 -7.08
N PRO A 265 11.88 -11.31 -7.78
CA PRO A 265 11.04 -12.45 -8.19
C PRO A 265 10.50 -13.22 -6.98
N ALA A 266 11.29 -13.24 -5.90
CA ALA A 266 10.86 -13.76 -4.61
C ALA A 266 9.71 -12.94 -4.03
N GLN A 267 9.79 -11.60 -4.08
CA GLN A 267 8.74 -10.71 -3.57
C GLN A 267 7.43 -10.87 -4.34
N ILE A 268 7.47 -10.94 -5.67
CA ILE A 268 6.25 -11.09 -6.50
C ILE A 268 5.58 -12.45 -6.27
N ALA A 269 6.36 -13.53 -6.24
CA ALA A 269 5.83 -14.87 -5.97
C ALA A 269 5.17 -14.97 -4.58
N GLN A 270 5.52 -14.08 -3.67
CA GLN A 270 5.04 -14.05 -2.29
C GLN A 270 3.96 -13.01 -2.02
N LEU A 271 3.62 -12.12 -2.96
CA LEU A 271 2.51 -11.16 -2.81
C LEU A 271 1.17 -11.87 -2.48
N GLY A 272 1.10 -13.18 -2.72
CA GLY A 272 -0.05 -14.01 -2.41
C GLY A 272 -1.14 -13.87 -3.46
N ASN A 273 -2.30 -14.45 -3.19
CA ASN A 273 -3.50 -14.20 -3.97
C ASN A 273 -4.44 -13.32 -3.15
N ASN A 274 -4.70 -12.12 -3.62
CA ASN A 274 -5.72 -11.28 -3.01
C ASN A 274 -7.10 -11.78 -3.45
N ARG A 275 -7.99 -11.96 -2.48
CA ARG A 275 -9.39 -12.26 -2.80
C ARG A 275 -10.09 -11.04 -3.39
N LEU A 276 -9.71 -9.87 -2.89
CA LEU A 276 -10.25 -8.58 -3.30
C LEU A 276 -9.18 -7.50 -3.17
N ASN A 277 -9.00 -6.73 -4.22
CA ASN A 277 -8.35 -5.42 -4.18
C ASN A 277 -9.42 -4.33 -4.27
N ILE A 278 -9.25 -3.30 -3.44
CA ILE A 278 -10.04 -2.08 -3.43
C ILE A 278 -9.07 -0.92 -3.66
N MET A 279 -9.17 -0.25 -4.79
CA MET A 279 -8.44 1.00 -5.03
C MET A 279 -9.30 2.19 -4.59
N LEU A 280 -8.80 2.99 -3.65
CA LEU A 280 -9.43 4.22 -3.18
C LEU A 280 -8.66 5.45 -3.71
N ASN A 281 -9.36 6.28 -4.48
CA ASN A 281 -8.81 7.53 -5.04
C ASN A 281 -9.67 8.73 -4.67
N ASP A 282 -9.03 9.90 -4.60
CA ASP A 282 -9.70 11.20 -4.70
C ASP A 282 -9.85 11.58 -6.17
N ASN A 283 -11.07 11.96 -6.58
CA ASN A 283 -11.37 12.40 -7.94
C ASN A 283 -11.14 13.93 -8.12
N GLY A 284 -10.68 14.64 -7.09
CA GLY A 284 -10.35 16.07 -7.15
C GLY A 284 -11.55 17.01 -7.13
N ASN A 285 -12.76 16.47 -7.01
CA ASN A 285 -14.04 17.20 -7.00
C ASN A 285 -14.83 16.99 -5.69
N GLY A 286 -14.19 16.47 -4.64
CA GLY A 286 -14.85 16.11 -3.38
C GLY A 286 -15.61 14.77 -3.46
N THR A 287 -15.29 13.91 -4.43
CA THR A 287 -15.78 12.52 -4.47
C THR A 287 -14.61 11.54 -4.42
N HIS A 288 -14.86 10.38 -3.81
CA HIS A 288 -13.90 9.29 -3.68
C HIS A 288 -14.29 8.16 -4.62
N GLY A 289 -13.40 7.83 -5.55
CA GLY A 289 -13.53 6.68 -6.43
C GLY A 289 -13.07 5.41 -5.73
N PHE A 290 -13.91 4.39 -5.75
CA PHE A 290 -13.60 3.03 -5.33
C PHE A 290 -13.58 2.13 -6.57
N ARG A 291 -12.58 1.26 -6.67
CA ARG A 291 -12.49 0.28 -7.76
C ARG A 291 -12.19 -1.08 -7.17
N PHE A 292 -13.06 -2.02 -7.45
CA PHE A 292 -13.00 -3.38 -6.94
C PHE A 292 -12.50 -4.28 -8.04
N PHE A 293 -11.52 -5.09 -7.71
CA PHE A 293 -11.10 -6.20 -8.54
C PHE A 293 -10.83 -7.42 -7.67
N GLY A 294 -11.54 -8.50 -7.91
CA GLY A 294 -11.48 -9.70 -7.09
C GLY A 294 -11.38 -10.99 -7.89
N GLU A 295 -11.37 -12.10 -7.17
CA GLU A 295 -11.45 -13.44 -7.75
C GLU A 295 -12.67 -13.57 -8.69
N GLN A 296 -12.61 -14.55 -9.60
CA GLN A 296 -13.66 -14.79 -10.60
C GLN A 296 -13.95 -13.55 -11.47
N ALA A 297 -12.95 -12.68 -11.64
CA ALA A 297 -13.06 -11.42 -12.37
C ALA A 297 -14.18 -10.50 -11.86
N PHE A 298 -14.49 -10.54 -10.55
CA PHE A 298 -15.37 -9.55 -9.94
C PHE A 298 -14.78 -8.16 -10.16
N LYS A 299 -15.55 -7.28 -10.81
CA LYS A 299 -15.11 -5.93 -11.19
C LYS A 299 -16.23 -4.93 -10.98
N HIS A 300 -15.93 -3.85 -10.27
CA HIS A 300 -16.84 -2.72 -10.18
C HIS A 300 -16.12 -1.41 -9.88
N ASP A 301 -16.73 -0.29 -10.26
CA ASP A 301 -16.30 1.05 -9.84
C ASP A 301 -17.46 1.84 -9.26
N ALA A 302 -17.15 2.67 -8.26
CA ALA A 302 -18.12 3.47 -7.56
C ALA A 302 -17.51 4.82 -7.20
N ALA A 303 -18.33 5.86 -7.12
CA ALA A 303 -17.92 7.16 -6.60
C ALA A 303 -18.80 7.55 -5.43
N LEU A 304 -18.22 7.79 -4.25
CA LEU A 304 -18.92 8.28 -3.06
C LEU A 304 -18.65 9.77 -2.86
N GLY A 305 -19.63 10.53 -2.39
CA GLY A 305 -19.39 11.93 -1.96
C GLY A 305 -18.58 11.99 -0.66
N GLU A 306 -17.74 13.02 -0.51
CA GLU A 306 -16.89 13.25 0.68
C GLU A 306 -17.69 13.20 1.99
N GLY A 307 -18.85 13.87 2.04
CA GLY A 307 -19.68 13.92 3.25
C GLY A 307 -20.31 12.59 3.66
N GLU A 308 -20.68 11.75 2.69
CA GLU A 308 -21.31 10.45 2.94
C GLU A 308 -20.30 9.46 3.54
N LEU A 309 -19.12 9.35 2.92
CA LEU A 309 -18.08 8.44 3.39
C LEU A 309 -17.56 8.84 4.79
N GLN A 310 -17.37 10.15 5.03
CA GLN A 310 -16.87 10.64 6.32
C GLN A 310 -17.86 10.38 7.49
N ASP A 311 -19.16 10.53 7.26
CA ASP A 311 -20.19 10.24 8.27
C ASP A 311 -20.19 8.74 8.63
N LEU A 312 -20.06 7.87 7.63
CA LEU A 312 -19.99 6.43 7.83
C LEU A 312 -18.72 6.02 8.62
N ILE A 313 -17.57 6.57 8.27
CA ILE A 313 -16.30 6.38 9.01
C ILE A 313 -16.46 6.82 10.47
N THR A 314 -17.07 8.00 10.69
CA THR A 314 -17.32 8.54 12.03
C THR A 314 -18.20 7.61 12.87
N LYS A 315 -19.26 7.05 12.28
CA LYS A 315 -20.15 6.10 12.96
C LYS A 315 -19.44 4.79 13.30
N ALA A 316 -18.63 4.26 12.39
CA ALA A 316 -17.86 3.03 12.58
C ALA A 316 -16.85 3.19 13.74
N ARG A 317 -16.05 4.26 13.73
CA ARG A 317 -15.13 4.57 14.85
C ARG A 317 -15.87 4.83 16.15
N GLY A 318 -17.01 5.53 16.10
CA GLY A 318 -17.88 5.70 17.26
C GLY A 318 -18.32 4.39 17.91
N ALA A 319 -18.46 3.30 17.13
CA ALA A 319 -18.74 1.96 17.67
C ALA A 319 -17.55 1.42 18.50
N LEU A 320 -16.34 1.55 17.96
CA LEU A 320 -15.10 1.16 18.63
C LEU A 320 -14.89 1.97 19.92
N ARG A 321 -15.11 3.29 19.87
CA ARG A 321 -15.02 4.19 21.03
C ARG A 321 -16.00 3.81 22.13
N MET A 322 -17.24 3.50 21.74
CA MET A 322 -18.25 3.04 22.69
C MET A 322 -17.82 1.75 23.37
N ALA A 323 -17.31 0.76 22.63
CA ALA A 323 -16.78 -0.46 23.23
C ALA A 323 -15.58 -0.17 24.15
N ALA A 324 -14.68 0.73 23.75
CA ALA A 324 -13.47 1.05 24.49
C ALA A 324 -13.71 1.82 25.80
N TRP A 325 -14.58 2.85 25.80
CA TRP A 325 -14.79 3.74 26.96
C TRP A 325 -16.23 4.19 27.23
N GLY A 326 -17.21 3.73 26.45
CA GLY A 326 -18.64 3.83 26.79
C GLY A 326 -19.45 4.89 26.04
N ASP A 327 -18.81 5.72 25.23
CA ASP A 327 -19.47 6.72 24.37
C ASP A 327 -18.76 6.84 23.01
N ASP A 328 -19.34 7.56 22.06
CA ASP A 328 -18.78 7.75 20.71
C ASP A 328 -17.89 9.00 20.56
N GLN A 329 -17.71 9.76 21.63
CA GLN A 329 -16.94 10.99 21.62
C GLN A 329 -15.43 10.68 21.66
N PRO A 330 -14.57 11.56 21.14
CA PRO A 330 -13.11 11.41 21.23
C PRO A 330 -12.61 11.19 22.66
N TYR A 331 -11.46 10.56 22.80
CA TYR A 331 -10.88 10.24 24.10
C TYR A 331 -10.51 11.52 24.90
N ASN A 332 -10.70 11.46 26.21
CA ASN A 332 -10.23 12.46 27.17
C ASN A 332 -9.80 11.75 28.47
N LYS A 333 -9.10 12.46 29.35
CA LYS A 333 -8.52 11.85 30.57
C LYS A 333 -9.56 11.37 31.59
N GLN A 334 -10.84 11.71 31.44
CA GLN A 334 -11.93 11.24 32.30
C GLN A 334 -12.45 9.86 31.89
N LYS A 335 -12.10 9.38 30.69
CA LYS A 335 -12.55 8.10 30.15
C LYS A 335 -11.70 6.95 30.64
N SER A 336 -12.34 5.84 30.97
CA SER A 336 -11.69 4.64 31.48
C SER A 336 -11.89 3.47 30.52
N TYR A 337 -10.92 2.56 30.50
CA TYR A 337 -10.97 1.39 29.63
C TYR A 337 -12.01 0.39 30.15
N ARG A 338 -13.04 0.11 29.35
CA ARG A 338 -14.12 -0.82 29.73
C ARG A 338 -13.70 -2.28 29.76
N TYR A 339 -12.63 -2.65 29.07
CA TYR A 339 -12.12 -4.03 28.99
C TYR A 339 -10.89 -4.25 29.88
N ALA A 340 -10.69 -3.42 30.92
CA ALA A 340 -9.70 -3.67 31.95
C ALA A 340 -10.21 -4.72 32.97
N GLY A 341 -9.35 -5.64 33.39
CA GLY A 341 -9.65 -6.60 34.46
C GLY A 341 -10.56 -7.75 34.02
N ASN A 342 -11.55 -8.10 34.85
CA ASN A 342 -12.45 -9.24 34.60
C ASN A 342 -13.52 -8.90 33.54
N ILE A 343 -13.32 -9.40 32.33
CA ILE A 343 -14.22 -9.17 31.20
C ILE A 343 -15.38 -10.18 31.20
N SER A 344 -16.61 -9.68 31.22
CA SER A 344 -17.80 -10.53 31.19
C SER A 344 -18.25 -10.86 29.76
N LEU A 345 -18.78 -12.06 29.56
CA LEU A 345 -19.39 -12.45 28.27
C LEU A 345 -20.58 -11.55 27.90
N LYS A 346 -21.31 -11.05 28.91
CA LYS A 346 -22.41 -10.10 28.71
C LYS A 346 -21.93 -8.81 28.05
N GLN A 347 -20.85 -8.22 28.54
CA GLN A 347 -20.27 -7.02 27.96
C GLN A 347 -19.79 -7.24 26.53
N LEU A 348 -19.07 -8.34 26.29
CA LEU A 348 -18.64 -8.73 24.95
C LEU A 348 -19.84 -8.83 23.99
N ARG A 349 -20.92 -9.51 24.40
CA ARG A 349 -22.16 -9.65 23.61
C ARG A 349 -22.75 -8.29 23.28
N GLU A 350 -22.95 -7.42 24.28
CA GLU A 350 -23.57 -6.10 24.08
C GLU A 350 -22.76 -5.20 23.13
N ASP A 351 -21.43 -5.22 23.24
CA ASP A 351 -20.56 -4.42 22.38
C ASP A 351 -20.45 -5.01 20.97
N LEU A 352 -20.34 -6.34 20.81
CA LEU A 352 -20.34 -6.99 19.49
C LEU A 352 -21.64 -6.74 18.73
N ILE A 353 -22.80 -6.82 19.38
CA ILE A 353 -24.10 -6.50 18.75
C ILE A 353 -24.12 -5.05 18.28
N ARG A 354 -23.65 -4.12 19.12
CA ARG A 354 -23.59 -2.69 18.76
C ARG A 354 -22.66 -2.44 17.58
N MET A 355 -21.49 -3.07 17.59
CA MET A 355 -20.50 -3.00 16.53
C MET A 355 -21.03 -3.62 15.24
N ALA A 356 -21.70 -4.77 15.30
CA ALA A 356 -22.26 -5.46 14.13
C ALA A 356 -23.37 -4.62 13.48
N ARG A 357 -24.27 -4.03 14.28
CA ARG A 357 -25.32 -3.14 13.75
C ARG A 357 -24.76 -1.92 13.03
N ARG A 358 -23.71 -1.30 13.57
CA ARG A 358 -23.06 -0.14 12.94
C ARG A 358 -22.22 -0.55 11.74
N GLY A 359 -21.51 -1.68 11.83
CA GLY A 359 -20.73 -2.26 10.75
C GLY A 359 -21.57 -2.73 9.57
N TYR A 360 -22.73 -3.33 9.83
CA TYR A 360 -23.67 -3.76 8.80
C TYR A 360 -24.33 -2.57 8.10
N ARG A 361 -24.75 -1.54 8.85
CA ARG A 361 -25.24 -0.29 8.23
C ARG A 361 -24.18 0.41 7.40
N PHE A 362 -22.92 0.33 7.82
CA PHE A 362 -21.80 0.85 7.04
C PHE A 362 -21.62 0.06 5.75
N TYR A 363 -21.60 -1.27 5.84
CA TYR A 363 -21.54 -2.17 4.69
C TYR A 363 -22.73 -1.96 3.74
N ASP A 364 -23.97 -2.03 4.23
CA ASP A 364 -25.22 -1.90 3.47
C ASP A 364 -25.33 -0.55 2.74
N ALA A 365 -24.95 0.55 3.40
CA ALA A 365 -24.95 1.87 2.79
C ALA A 365 -24.02 1.96 1.57
N LEU A 366 -22.97 1.15 1.54
CA LEU A 366 -21.97 1.19 0.48
C LEU A 366 -22.14 0.08 -0.55
N ILE A 367 -22.53 -1.13 -0.14
CA ILE A 367 -22.26 -2.35 -0.90
C ILE A 367 -22.92 -2.37 -2.28
N ASN A 368 -24.16 -1.89 -2.41
CA ASN A 368 -24.84 -1.87 -3.70
C ASN A 368 -24.15 -0.90 -4.67
N GLN A 369 -23.71 0.25 -4.17
CA GLN A 369 -22.98 1.21 -4.96
C GLN A 369 -21.58 0.71 -5.28
N LEU A 370 -20.90 0.07 -4.32
CA LEU A 370 -19.57 -0.49 -4.47
C LEU A 370 -19.51 -1.74 -5.34
N ALA A 371 -20.59 -2.51 -5.44
CA ALA A 371 -20.62 -3.76 -6.19
C ALA A 371 -21.32 -3.66 -7.55
N GLY A 372 -22.17 -2.66 -7.77
CA GLY A 372 -22.90 -2.49 -9.04
C GLY A 372 -24.33 -2.98 -9.01
N GLY A 373 -24.97 -2.85 -7.87
CA GLY A 373 -26.35 -3.25 -7.61
C GLY A 373 -26.46 -4.57 -6.85
N VAL A 374 -27.71 -4.95 -6.56
CA VAL A 374 -28.05 -6.01 -5.60
C VAL A 374 -27.46 -7.37 -5.99
N MET A 375 -27.46 -7.72 -7.28
CA MET A 375 -26.96 -9.04 -7.73
C MET A 375 -25.44 -9.14 -7.61
N ALA A 376 -24.72 -8.09 -7.99
CA ALA A 376 -23.26 -8.06 -7.86
C ALA A 376 -22.83 -7.97 -6.39
N ALA A 377 -23.61 -7.27 -5.54
CA ALA A 377 -23.41 -7.28 -4.10
C ALA A 377 -23.51 -8.70 -3.51
N ARG A 378 -24.47 -9.52 -3.98
CA ARG A 378 -24.57 -10.94 -3.57
C ARG A 378 -23.38 -11.79 -4.04
N GLN A 379 -22.86 -11.52 -5.24
CA GLN A 379 -21.64 -12.19 -5.70
C GLN A 379 -20.44 -11.83 -4.83
N LEU A 380 -20.28 -10.54 -4.49
CA LEU A 380 -19.24 -10.07 -3.59
C LEU A 380 -19.38 -10.68 -2.19
N GLU A 381 -20.60 -10.72 -1.63
CA GLU A 381 -20.90 -11.39 -0.36
C GLU A 381 -20.45 -12.86 -0.37
N PHE A 382 -20.86 -13.63 -1.39
CA PHE A 382 -20.48 -15.03 -1.52
C PHE A 382 -18.97 -15.24 -1.64
N MET A 383 -18.30 -14.40 -2.44
CA MET A 383 -16.85 -14.41 -2.57
C MET A 383 -16.19 -14.12 -1.22
N MET A 384 -16.71 -13.18 -0.44
CA MET A 384 -16.16 -12.77 0.85
C MET A 384 -16.50 -13.70 2.03
N LEU A 385 -17.29 -14.76 1.82
CA LEU A 385 -17.63 -15.72 2.89
C LEU A 385 -16.41 -16.44 3.46
N SER A 386 -15.50 -16.92 2.62
CA SER A 386 -14.28 -17.58 3.11
C SER A 386 -13.18 -16.57 3.43
N SER A 387 -12.33 -16.92 4.40
CA SER A 387 -11.16 -16.11 4.73
C SER A 387 -10.22 -15.95 3.52
N GLY A 388 -9.53 -14.82 3.45
CA GLY A 388 -8.59 -14.48 2.39
C GLY A 388 -7.93 -13.12 2.64
N SER A 389 -7.02 -12.73 1.75
CA SER A 389 -6.35 -11.43 1.78
C SER A 389 -7.17 -10.36 1.05
N VAL A 390 -7.27 -9.19 1.66
CA VAL A 390 -7.92 -8.00 1.10
C VAL A 390 -6.93 -6.85 1.13
N GLU A 391 -6.67 -6.28 -0.03
CA GLU A 391 -5.83 -5.10 -0.19
C GLU A 391 -6.71 -3.87 -0.41
N ILE A 392 -6.43 -2.80 0.32
CA ILE A 392 -7.07 -1.49 0.13
C ILE A 392 -5.97 -0.51 -0.25
N ALA A 393 -5.76 -0.36 -1.54
CA ALA A 393 -4.76 0.51 -2.12
C ALA A 393 -5.28 1.96 -2.13
N THR A 394 -4.67 2.83 -1.31
CA THR A 394 -5.09 4.23 -1.20
C THR A 394 -4.10 5.14 -1.94
N LYS A 395 -4.59 5.95 -2.88
CA LYS A 395 -3.77 6.94 -3.63
C LYS A 395 -3.42 8.16 -2.76
N GLN A 396 -2.34 8.86 -3.12
CA GLN A 396 -1.96 10.16 -2.58
C GLN A 396 -3.15 11.10 -2.40
N HIS A 397 -3.17 11.78 -1.25
CA HIS A 397 -4.18 12.76 -0.81
C HIS A 397 -5.52 12.21 -0.36
N ALA A 398 -5.82 10.92 -0.56
CA ALA A 398 -6.92 10.28 0.15
C ALA A 398 -6.53 10.13 1.63
N ARG A 399 -6.74 11.20 2.41
CA ARG A 399 -6.60 11.20 3.88
C ARG A 399 -7.63 10.30 4.56
N LEU A 400 -8.59 9.79 3.79
CA LEU A 400 -9.64 8.91 4.27
C LEU A 400 -9.11 7.50 4.45
N VAL A 401 -9.09 7.09 5.72
CA VAL A 401 -8.80 5.73 6.13
C VAL A 401 -10.13 5.04 6.41
N VAL A 402 -10.52 4.12 5.52
CA VAL A 402 -11.75 3.33 5.67
C VAL A 402 -11.51 2.27 6.75
N PRO A 403 -12.32 2.22 7.84
CA PRO A 403 -12.18 1.23 8.90
C PRO A 403 -12.75 -0.12 8.45
N ALA A 404 -12.13 -0.72 7.42
CA ALA A 404 -12.62 -1.94 6.77
C ALA A 404 -12.71 -3.14 7.73
N ALA A 405 -11.94 -3.13 8.82
CA ALA A 405 -12.07 -4.11 9.89
C ALA A 405 -13.49 -4.15 10.50
N MET A 406 -14.24 -3.05 10.42
CA MET A 406 -15.60 -2.90 10.93
C MET A 406 -16.70 -3.26 9.92
N PHE A 407 -16.38 -3.57 8.66
CA PHE A 407 -17.38 -4.11 7.74
C PHE A 407 -17.93 -5.42 8.30
N TYR A 408 -19.24 -5.45 8.51
CA TYR A 408 -19.98 -6.63 8.96
C TYR A 408 -20.93 -7.03 7.85
N ASP A 409 -20.73 -8.18 7.24
CA ASP A 409 -21.42 -8.59 6.01
C ASP A 409 -22.21 -9.90 6.15
N TYR A 410 -22.45 -10.35 7.38
CA TYR A 410 -23.47 -11.39 7.62
C TYR A 410 -24.86 -10.72 7.67
N PRO A 411 -25.91 -11.40 7.20
CA PRO A 411 -27.30 -10.97 7.38
C PRO A 411 -27.58 -10.46 8.79
N LEU A 412 -28.25 -9.31 8.89
CA LEU A 412 -28.56 -8.70 10.19
C LEU A 412 -29.78 -7.76 10.09
N ASP A 413 -30.84 -8.05 10.84
CA ASP A 413 -31.95 -7.10 11.02
C ASP A 413 -31.52 -6.02 12.00
N THR A 414 -31.09 -4.85 11.52
CA THR A 414 -30.61 -3.76 12.40
C THR A 414 -31.72 -3.06 13.20
N SER A 415 -32.99 -3.40 12.99
CA SER A 415 -34.16 -2.82 13.63
C SER A 415 -34.57 -3.50 14.94
N LEU A 416 -34.10 -4.73 15.18
CA LEU A 416 -34.35 -5.47 16.42
C LEU A 416 -33.90 -4.70 17.67
N LYS A 417 -34.55 -5.00 18.80
CA LYS A 417 -34.10 -4.49 20.10
C LYS A 417 -32.83 -5.24 20.48
N ALA A 418 -31.95 -4.56 21.22
CA ALA A 418 -30.67 -5.14 21.64
C ALA A 418 -30.81 -6.48 22.41
N ALA A 419 -31.92 -6.67 23.13
CA ALA A 419 -32.19 -7.89 23.89
C ALA A 419 -32.60 -9.09 23.02
N ASP A 420 -33.09 -8.83 21.80
CA ASP A 420 -33.61 -9.85 20.90
C ASP A 420 -32.47 -10.52 20.10
N TYR A 421 -31.33 -9.86 19.95
CA TYR A 421 -30.16 -10.46 19.31
C TYR A 421 -29.50 -11.53 20.17
N GLN A 422 -29.05 -12.59 19.52
CA GLN A 422 -28.25 -13.64 20.13
C GLN A 422 -26.78 -13.50 19.69
N LEU A 423 -25.86 -14.01 20.51
CA LEU A 423 -24.47 -14.18 20.10
C LEU A 423 -24.32 -15.62 19.60
N CYS A 424 -23.69 -15.81 18.45
CA CYS A 424 -23.47 -17.12 17.82
C CYS A 424 -22.98 -18.15 18.83
N ASP A 425 -23.73 -19.25 19.00
CA ASP A 425 -23.45 -20.24 20.03
C ASP A 425 -22.16 -21.04 19.74
N ALA A 426 -21.87 -21.30 18.46
CA ALA A 426 -20.65 -21.93 18.00
C ALA A 426 -19.42 -21.09 18.38
N PHE A 427 -19.51 -19.76 18.24
CA PHE A 427 -18.47 -18.85 18.72
C PHE A 427 -18.36 -18.88 20.26
N VAL A 428 -19.48 -18.86 20.98
CA VAL A 428 -19.48 -18.92 22.45
C VAL A 428 -18.86 -20.22 22.97
N ALA A 429 -19.17 -21.36 22.34
CA ALA A 429 -18.54 -22.64 22.62
C ALA A 429 -17.04 -22.59 22.32
N ALA A 430 -16.67 -22.00 21.18
CA ALA A 430 -15.28 -21.82 20.79
C ALA A 430 -14.49 -20.99 21.80
N LEU A 431 -15.08 -20.01 22.51
CA LEU A 431 -14.37 -19.23 23.55
C LEU A 431 -13.77 -20.10 24.67
N SER A 432 -14.35 -21.26 24.96
CA SER A 432 -13.88 -22.15 26.02
C SER A 432 -13.05 -23.34 25.51
N ALA A 433 -13.04 -23.56 24.19
CA ALA A 433 -12.28 -24.63 23.56
C ALA A 433 -10.77 -24.33 23.57
N ALA A 434 -9.93 -25.36 23.53
CA ALA A 434 -8.47 -25.17 23.39
C ALA A 434 -8.07 -24.72 21.97
N GLU A 435 -8.91 -25.00 20.97
CA GLU A 435 -8.65 -24.68 19.58
C GLU A 435 -8.57 -23.15 19.35
N PRO A 436 -7.60 -22.67 18.54
CA PRO A 436 -7.55 -21.28 18.11
C PRO A 436 -8.79 -20.89 17.30
N LEU A 437 -9.30 -19.67 17.46
CA LEU A 437 -10.53 -19.24 16.76
C LEU A 437 -10.36 -19.31 15.25
N GLU A 438 -9.17 -19.01 14.73
CA GLU A 438 -8.85 -19.06 13.31
C GLU A 438 -9.09 -20.44 12.67
N GLN A 439 -9.10 -21.53 13.42
CA GLN A 439 -9.31 -22.89 12.91
C GLN A 439 -10.78 -23.33 12.95
N THR A 440 -11.63 -22.61 13.68
CA THR A 440 -13.05 -22.96 13.84
C THR A 440 -13.88 -22.62 12.60
N ASP A 441 -14.98 -23.35 12.40
CA ASP A 441 -15.85 -23.23 11.22
C ASP A 441 -16.32 -21.80 10.94
N CYS A 442 -16.68 -21.03 11.98
CA CYS A 442 -17.12 -19.64 11.83
C CYS A 442 -16.07 -18.78 11.10
N PHE A 443 -14.80 -18.83 11.52
CA PHE A 443 -13.73 -18.02 10.94
C PHE A 443 -13.12 -18.61 9.66
N GLN A 444 -13.58 -19.79 9.26
CA GLN A 444 -13.31 -20.44 7.97
C GLN A 444 -14.43 -20.24 6.94
N GLY A 445 -15.44 -19.42 7.27
CA GLY A 445 -16.56 -19.12 6.36
C GLY A 445 -17.67 -20.17 6.34
N LYS A 446 -17.76 -21.00 7.38
CA LYS A 446 -18.74 -22.09 7.53
C LYS A 446 -19.58 -21.91 8.80
N CYS A 447 -19.84 -20.67 9.19
CA CYS A 447 -20.64 -20.38 10.38
C CYS A 447 -22.05 -21.00 10.24
N PRO A 448 -22.50 -21.82 11.21
CA PRO A 448 -23.82 -22.46 11.13
C PRO A 448 -24.99 -21.47 11.21
N HIS A 449 -24.75 -20.26 11.73
CA HIS A 449 -25.73 -19.19 11.88
C HIS A 449 -25.56 -18.07 10.84
N TYR A 450 -24.97 -18.35 9.67
CA TYR A 450 -24.78 -17.33 8.66
C TYR A 450 -26.11 -16.71 8.18
N ASP A 451 -27.14 -17.52 7.95
CA ASP A 451 -28.43 -17.07 7.41
C ASP A 451 -29.40 -16.51 8.47
N GLU A 452 -29.01 -16.45 9.75
CA GLU A 452 -29.85 -15.99 10.85
C GLU A 452 -29.62 -14.50 11.15
N ASP A 453 -30.63 -13.66 10.90
CA ASP A 453 -30.52 -12.19 10.95
C ASP A 453 -30.69 -11.59 12.36
N ASP A 454 -31.00 -12.42 13.36
CA ASP A 454 -31.00 -12.08 14.79
C ASP A 454 -29.75 -12.60 15.52
N VAL A 455 -28.84 -13.30 14.83
CA VAL A 455 -27.60 -13.84 15.40
C VAL A 455 -26.39 -13.01 14.97
N VAL A 456 -25.64 -12.51 15.96
CA VAL A 456 -24.36 -11.85 15.72
C VAL A 456 -23.23 -12.86 15.87
N CYS A 457 -22.47 -13.09 14.79
CA CYS A 457 -21.24 -13.87 14.83
C CYS A 457 -20.04 -12.95 14.56
N PRO A 458 -18.97 -12.97 15.38
CA PRO A 458 -17.79 -12.16 15.12
C PRO A 458 -17.11 -12.46 13.77
N SER A 459 -17.30 -13.65 13.21
CA SER A 459 -16.79 -13.96 11.88
C SER A 459 -17.48 -13.15 10.78
N GLY A 460 -18.59 -12.46 11.06
CA GLY A 460 -19.19 -11.48 10.16
C GLY A 460 -18.34 -10.23 9.95
N PHE A 461 -17.43 -9.90 10.87
CA PHE A 461 -16.51 -8.77 10.68
C PHE A 461 -15.33 -9.15 9.79
N TRP A 462 -15.06 -8.31 8.79
CA TRP A 462 -13.89 -8.49 7.93
C TRP A 462 -12.58 -8.49 8.70
N GLY A 463 -12.46 -7.69 9.77
CA GLY A 463 -11.22 -7.62 10.54
C GLY A 463 -10.88 -8.90 11.32
N TYR A 464 -11.86 -9.76 11.59
CA TYR A 464 -11.63 -11.08 12.18
C TYR A 464 -11.55 -12.18 11.13
N ARG A 465 -12.28 -12.04 10.03
CA ARG A 465 -12.35 -13.07 8.99
C ARG A 465 -11.21 -12.99 7.99
N HIS A 466 -10.81 -11.81 7.56
CA HIS A 466 -9.84 -11.58 6.48
C HIS A 466 -8.51 -11.01 6.97
N GLN A 467 -7.46 -11.22 6.18
CA GLN A 467 -6.19 -10.52 6.32
C GLN A 467 -6.30 -9.20 5.57
N LEU A 468 -6.24 -8.08 6.28
CA LEU A 468 -6.40 -6.74 5.69
C LEU A 468 -5.03 -6.08 5.55
N GLY A 469 -4.76 -5.42 4.41
CA GLY A 469 -3.55 -4.63 4.18
C GLY A 469 -3.89 -3.32 3.46
N LEU A 470 -3.29 -2.21 3.92
CA LEU A 470 -3.49 -0.87 3.35
C LEU A 470 -2.15 -0.30 2.86
N PRO A 471 -1.53 -0.87 1.81
CA PRO A 471 -0.27 -0.34 1.30
C PRO A 471 -0.47 1.11 0.85
N LEU A 472 0.33 2.02 1.39
CA LEU A 472 0.32 3.42 0.96
C LEU A 472 1.15 3.54 -0.32
N SER A 473 0.52 4.07 -1.38
CA SER A 473 1.23 4.44 -2.60
C SER A 473 1.41 5.93 -2.67
N VAL A 474 2.66 6.35 -2.81
CA VAL A 474 3.05 7.75 -2.86
C VAL A 474 4.02 7.90 -4.02
N ALA A 475 3.72 8.79 -4.97
CA ALA A 475 4.67 9.21 -6.00
C ALA A 475 5.97 9.68 -5.33
N GLY A 476 7.04 8.91 -5.51
CA GLY A 476 8.36 9.14 -4.90
C GLY A 476 8.63 8.42 -3.57
N ALA A 477 7.69 7.62 -3.04
CA ALA A 477 8.02 6.67 -1.97
C ALA A 477 8.77 5.46 -2.53
N PRO A 478 9.61 4.82 -1.70
CA PRO A 478 10.13 3.51 -2.06
C PRO A 478 9.02 2.49 -2.20
N ASP A 479 9.19 1.64 -3.19
CA ASP A 479 8.58 0.34 -3.39
C ASP A 479 7.98 -0.30 -2.14
N ALA A 480 6.72 -0.72 -2.16
CA ALA A 480 6.21 -1.59 -1.11
C ALA A 480 6.98 -2.92 -1.15
N THR A 481 7.55 -3.35 -0.02
CA THR A 481 8.26 -4.63 0.07
C THR A 481 7.35 -5.69 0.71
N ALA A 482 7.43 -6.93 0.21
CA ALA A 482 6.80 -8.10 0.84
C ALA A 482 7.73 -8.78 1.86
N GLU A 483 9.00 -8.36 1.93
CA GLU A 483 10.00 -8.98 2.80
C GLU A 483 10.84 -7.96 3.56
N ILE A 484 11.25 -8.35 4.76
CA ILE A 484 12.31 -7.70 5.54
C ILE A 484 13.41 -8.75 5.73
N PRO A 485 14.53 -8.68 4.98
CA PRO A 485 15.56 -9.69 5.03
C PRO A 485 16.28 -9.67 6.39
N VAL A 486 16.50 -10.86 6.96
CA VAL A 486 17.21 -11.06 8.22
C VAL A 486 18.50 -11.82 7.96
N THR A 487 19.62 -11.10 7.79
CA THR A 487 20.92 -11.72 7.43
C THR A 487 21.54 -12.51 8.58
N ASP A 488 21.65 -11.92 9.78
CA ASP A 488 22.32 -12.54 10.93
C ASP A 488 21.50 -12.47 12.22
N THR A 489 21.14 -11.25 12.64
CA THR A 489 20.52 -10.99 13.93
C THR A 489 19.28 -10.11 13.75
N LEU A 490 18.15 -10.57 14.29
CA LEU A 490 16.93 -9.79 14.32
C LEU A 490 17.11 -8.60 15.27
N GLU A 491 16.92 -7.38 14.75
CA GLU A 491 17.09 -6.13 15.50
C GLU A 491 15.76 -5.42 15.69
N MET A 492 15.47 -5.04 16.95
CA MET A 492 14.29 -4.29 17.33
C MET A 492 14.71 -3.02 18.08
N THR A 493 14.32 -1.87 17.52
CA THR A 493 14.48 -0.56 18.13
C THR A 493 13.22 -0.20 18.88
N VAL A 494 13.32 -0.04 20.20
CA VAL A 494 12.20 0.19 21.12
C VAL A 494 12.33 1.57 21.72
N THR A 495 11.30 2.39 21.50
CA THR A 495 11.24 3.75 22.02
C THR A 495 10.01 3.88 22.91
N VAL A 496 10.18 4.33 24.15
CA VAL A 496 9.10 4.28 25.14
C VAL A 496 8.80 5.64 25.77
N SER A 497 7.57 5.85 26.21
CA SER A 497 7.24 6.92 27.15
C SER A 497 7.54 6.50 28.58
N LEU A 498 8.03 7.46 29.39
CA LEU A 498 8.22 7.34 30.84
C LEU A 498 7.02 7.88 31.63
N ASP A 499 5.84 8.04 31.03
CA ASP A 499 4.63 8.39 31.77
C ASP A 499 4.37 7.35 32.89
N PRO A 500 4.30 7.77 34.18
CA PRO A 500 4.00 6.87 35.29
C PRO A 500 2.65 6.14 35.19
N ALA A 501 1.75 6.60 34.30
CA ALA A 501 0.50 5.93 33.99
C ALA A 501 0.70 4.59 33.26
N PHE A 502 1.85 4.37 32.62
CA PHE A 502 2.21 3.11 31.96
C PHE A 502 2.76 2.10 32.96
N LYS A 503 1.85 1.38 33.62
CA LYS A 503 2.14 0.44 34.72
C LYS A 503 2.57 -0.94 34.22
N GLU A 504 2.13 -1.34 33.03
CA GLU A 504 2.45 -2.64 32.44
C GLU A 504 3.79 -2.65 31.70
N ARG A 505 4.32 -1.46 31.35
CA ARG A 505 5.55 -1.30 30.59
C ARG A 505 6.71 -2.21 31.03
N PRO A 506 7.16 -2.23 32.30
CA PRO A 506 8.35 -3.02 32.67
C PRO A 506 8.16 -4.52 32.44
N LYS A 507 6.93 -5.03 32.65
CA LYS A 507 6.62 -6.45 32.40
C LYS A 507 6.50 -6.73 30.91
N HIS A 508 5.89 -5.81 30.17
CA HIS A 508 5.74 -5.90 28.73
C HIS A 508 7.09 -5.95 28.01
N GLU A 509 8.03 -5.06 28.36
CA GLU A 509 9.40 -5.07 27.83
C GLU A 509 10.11 -6.40 28.09
N GLN A 510 10.00 -6.93 29.31
CA GLN A 510 10.57 -8.23 29.65
C GLN A 510 9.97 -9.38 28.84
N ARG A 511 8.67 -9.34 28.53
CA ARG A 511 8.02 -10.36 27.70
C ARG A 511 8.48 -10.25 26.24
N LEU A 512 8.54 -9.04 25.68
CA LEU A 512 9.04 -8.83 24.32
C LEU A 512 10.51 -9.26 24.16
N GLN A 513 11.38 -8.91 25.11
CA GLN A 513 12.80 -9.33 25.09
C GLN A 513 12.96 -10.85 25.12
N LYS A 514 12.02 -11.57 25.73
CA LYS A 514 12.04 -13.04 25.83
C LYS A 514 11.44 -13.75 24.62
N LEU A 515 10.80 -13.04 23.69
CA LEU A 515 10.14 -13.65 22.53
C LEU A 515 11.13 -14.40 21.63
N HIS A 516 12.34 -13.86 21.45
CA HIS A 516 13.32 -14.45 20.56
C HIS A 516 14.74 -14.39 21.16
N PRO A 517 15.44 -15.53 21.31
CA PRO A 517 16.68 -15.63 22.09
C PRO A 517 17.85 -14.84 21.49
N LYS A 518 17.79 -14.52 20.19
CA LYS A 518 18.80 -13.71 19.48
C LYS A 518 18.28 -12.32 19.10
N LEU A 519 17.25 -11.81 19.78
CA LEU A 519 16.73 -10.47 19.51
C LEU A 519 17.74 -9.43 20.00
N LYS A 520 18.33 -8.65 19.09
CA LYS A 520 19.10 -7.47 19.44
C LYS A 520 18.12 -6.36 19.85
N TRP A 521 18.09 -6.08 21.14
CA TRP A 521 17.20 -5.10 21.75
C TRP A 521 17.92 -3.75 21.87
N LEU A 522 17.48 -2.78 21.07
CA LEU A 522 17.93 -1.40 21.16
C LEU A 522 16.83 -0.57 21.83
N TYR A 523 17.19 0.26 22.80
CA TYR A 523 16.21 0.91 23.67
C TYR A 523 16.50 2.40 23.83
N ALA A 524 15.46 3.22 23.80
CA ALA A 524 15.51 4.64 24.07
C ALA A 524 14.31 5.08 24.92
N ASP A 525 14.57 5.88 25.95
CA ASP A 525 13.55 6.46 26.83
C ASP A 525 13.64 7.99 26.94
N SER A 526 14.25 8.61 25.93
CA SER A 526 14.15 10.04 25.63
C SER A 526 13.96 10.25 24.13
N ARG A 527 13.42 11.39 23.74
CA ARG A 527 13.22 11.78 22.34
C ARG A 527 14.54 11.87 21.59
N ASP A 528 15.55 12.47 22.18
CA ASP A 528 16.82 12.67 21.48
C ASP A 528 17.57 11.35 21.31
N GLU A 529 17.53 10.45 22.30
CA GLU A 529 18.02 9.08 22.13
C GLU A 529 17.21 8.31 21.10
N ALA A 530 15.88 8.40 21.11
CA ALA A 530 15.03 7.75 20.12
C ALA A 530 15.39 8.20 18.70
N LEU A 531 15.49 9.51 18.46
CA LEU A 531 15.89 10.04 17.15
C LEU A 531 17.31 9.63 16.74
N ASN A 532 18.25 9.59 17.69
CA ASN A 532 19.61 9.12 17.42
C ASN A 532 19.62 7.63 17.09
N LEU A 533 18.86 6.82 17.83
CA LEU A 533 18.76 5.39 17.64
C LEU A 533 18.12 5.06 16.30
N LEU A 534 16.99 5.69 15.97
CA LEU A 534 16.33 5.54 14.66
C LEU A 534 17.27 5.88 13.50
N ARG A 535 18.18 6.85 13.68
CA ARG A 535 19.16 7.25 12.67
C ARG A 535 20.33 6.27 12.53
N GLN A 536 20.81 5.70 13.63
CA GLN A 536 22.06 4.91 13.66
C GLN A 536 21.81 3.39 13.56
N SER A 537 20.61 2.94 13.91
CA SER A 537 20.21 1.53 13.88
C SER A 537 19.77 1.10 12.49
N HIS A 538 19.77 -0.22 12.28
CA HIS A 538 19.28 -0.89 11.08
C HIS A 538 18.22 -1.91 11.51
N PRO A 539 17.08 -1.45 12.05
CA PRO A 539 16.13 -2.32 12.69
C PRO A 539 15.29 -3.08 11.66
N HIS A 540 14.82 -4.25 12.06
CA HIS A 540 13.75 -4.98 11.36
C HIS A 540 12.39 -4.54 11.90
N ILE A 541 12.33 -4.16 13.18
CA ILE A 541 11.16 -3.59 13.84
C ILE A 541 11.53 -2.29 14.54
N VAL A 542 10.72 -1.25 14.34
CA VAL A 542 10.70 -0.07 15.20
C VAL A 542 9.42 -0.09 16.03
N TYR A 543 9.52 -0.20 17.35
CA TYR A 543 8.38 -0.28 18.25
C TYR A 543 8.27 0.98 19.12
N PHE A 544 7.19 1.72 18.91
CA PHE A 544 6.84 2.87 19.73
C PHE A 544 5.83 2.46 20.80
N TYR A 545 6.24 2.48 22.07
CA TYR A 545 5.36 2.32 23.21
C TYR A 545 5.14 3.68 23.88
N CYS A 546 4.24 4.47 23.32
CA CYS A 546 4.27 5.92 23.49
C CYS A 546 2.88 6.53 23.73
N HIS A 547 2.85 7.85 23.90
CA HIS A 547 1.66 8.64 23.62
C HIS A 547 1.73 9.22 22.22
N GLY A 548 0.60 9.67 21.72
CA GLY A 548 0.47 10.39 20.46
C GLY A 548 -0.53 11.53 20.62
N GLY A 549 -0.43 12.52 19.77
CA GLY A 549 -1.32 13.66 19.84
C GLY A 549 -1.14 14.59 18.65
N VAL A 550 -1.89 15.69 18.68
CA VAL A 550 -1.82 16.75 17.68
C VAL A 550 -1.57 18.05 18.43
N ALA A 551 -0.54 18.79 18.03
CA ALA A 551 -0.24 20.12 18.56
C ALA A 551 -0.17 21.10 17.40
N ASN A 552 -0.98 22.16 17.42
CA ASN A 552 -1.09 23.15 16.34
C ASN A 552 -1.34 22.53 14.96
N GLY A 553 -2.18 21.48 14.91
CA GLY A 553 -2.47 20.74 13.67
C GLY A 553 -1.38 19.78 13.22
N ILE A 554 -0.29 19.62 13.98
CA ILE A 554 0.84 18.73 13.65
C ILE A 554 0.77 17.47 14.53
N PRO A 555 0.70 16.26 13.93
CA PRO A 555 0.73 15.00 14.67
C PRO A 555 2.14 14.73 15.23
N TYR A 556 2.19 14.13 16.43
CA TYR A 556 3.43 13.74 17.07
C TYR A 556 3.32 12.43 17.86
N LEU A 557 4.46 11.76 18.05
CA LEU A 557 4.66 10.70 19.04
C LEU A 557 5.44 11.26 20.22
N HIS A 558 4.99 10.99 21.43
CA HIS A 558 5.65 11.43 22.64
C HIS A 558 6.30 10.25 23.35
N VAL A 559 7.64 10.25 23.33
CA VAL A 559 8.51 9.30 24.01
C VAL A 559 9.27 10.02 25.12
N GLY A 560 9.77 9.27 26.09
CA GLY A 560 10.45 9.77 27.26
C GLY A 560 9.58 10.41 28.34
N PRO A 561 10.18 11.18 29.26
CA PRO A 561 9.51 11.90 30.33
C PRO A 561 8.33 12.78 29.85
N PRO A 562 7.26 12.97 30.66
CA PRO A 562 6.05 13.72 30.27
C PRO A 562 6.25 15.19 29.81
N ASN A 563 7.42 15.78 30.05
CA ASN A 563 7.76 17.16 29.68
C ASN A 563 8.59 17.25 28.39
N GLU A 564 8.81 16.14 27.70
CA GLU A 564 9.54 16.12 26.45
C GLU A 564 8.71 16.64 25.26
N ARG A 565 9.42 16.94 24.17
CA ARG A 565 8.78 17.34 22.91
C ARG A 565 8.31 16.09 22.16
N GLY A 566 7.36 16.26 21.27
CA GLY A 566 6.99 15.20 20.34
C GLY A 566 8.04 14.94 19.25
N ILE A 567 8.02 13.73 18.71
CA ILE A 567 8.61 13.36 17.42
C ILE A 567 7.55 13.62 16.36
N THR A 568 7.85 14.53 15.44
CA THR A 568 6.98 14.94 14.34
C THR A 568 7.55 14.47 13.00
N ARG A 569 6.72 14.44 11.95
CA ARG A 569 7.11 14.01 10.59
C ARG A 569 8.39 14.70 10.08
N ASP A 570 8.52 16.01 10.27
CA ASP A 570 9.67 16.80 9.83
C ASP A 570 10.98 16.40 10.52
N ASN A 571 10.91 15.81 11.72
CA ASN A 571 12.09 15.33 12.42
C ASN A 571 12.79 14.19 11.68
N LEU A 572 12.03 13.32 10.99
CA LEU A 572 12.58 12.22 10.19
C LEU A 572 13.56 12.75 9.13
N ARG A 573 13.14 13.80 8.40
CA ARG A 573 13.98 14.49 7.41
C ARG A 573 15.12 15.26 8.06
N ALA A 574 14.81 16.08 9.06
CA ALA A 574 15.81 16.95 9.71
C ALA A 574 16.94 16.15 10.37
N LYS A 575 16.63 14.95 10.88
CA LYS A 575 17.60 14.06 11.52
C LYS A 575 18.22 13.03 10.57
N ARG A 576 17.82 13.01 9.29
CA ARG A 576 18.29 12.06 8.27
C ARG A 576 18.07 10.61 8.69
N ILE A 577 16.88 10.32 9.21
CA ILE A 577 16.46 8.96 9.52
C ILE A 577 16.01 8.31 8.22
N PHE A 578 16.79 7.33 7.74
CA PHE A 578 16.68 6.76 6.40
C PHE A 578 17.17 5.31 6.41
N TRP A 579 16.27 4.35 6.17
CA TRP A 579 16.53 2.90 6.28
C TRP A 579 16.62 2.24 4.90
N TYR A 580 17.61 2.61 4.10
CA TYR A 580 17.83 2.06 2.75
C TYR A 580 19.34 1.83 2.52
N PRO A 581 19.78 0.78 1.79
CA PRO A 581 18.99 -0.17 0.99
C PRO A 581 18.18 -1.21 1.76
N ALA A 582 18.67 -1.72 2.89
CA ALA A 582 18.00 -2.66 3.77
C ALA A 582 18.73 -2.72 5.14
N PRO A 583 18.12 -3.26 6.21
CA PRO A 583 16.73 -3.68 6.33
C PRO A 583 15.79 -2.48 6.46
N ARG A 584 14.63 -2.57 5.79
CA ARG A 584 13.53 -1.59 5.89
C ARG A 584 12.58 -2.04 7.00
N PRO A 585 12.46 -1.32 8.13
CA PRO A 585 11.72 -1.84 9.27
C PRO A 585 10.21 -1.81 9.07
N LEU A 586 9.52 -2.73 9.75
CA LEU A 586 8.12 -2.54 10.09
C LEU A 586 8.02 -1.64 11.33
N VAL A 587 7.35 -0.50 11.20
CA VAL A 587 7.12 0.44 12.31
C VAL A 587 5.80 0.08 13.00
N PHE A 588 5.82 -0.13 14.31
CA PHE A 588 4.64 -0.44 15.09
C PHE A 588 4.39 0.68 16.11
N ILE A 589 3.32 1.45 15.89
CA ILE A 589 2.93 2.59 16.73
C ILE A 589 1.88 2.14 17.74
N ASN A 590 2.32 1.80 18.94
CA ASN A 590 1.45 1.40 20.04
C ASN A 590 1.12 2.59 20.95
N GLY A 591 0.47 3.61 20.38
CA GLY A 591 0.19 4.88 21.04
C GLY A 591 -1.02 4.85 21.97
N CYS A 592 -0.84 4.94 23.29
CA CYS A 592 -1.93 4.93 24.27
C CYS A 592 -2.40 6.34 24.66
N HIS A 593 -3.65 6.48 25.11
CA HIS A 593 -4.20 7.72 25.72
C HIS A 593 -4.03 9.00 24.89
N THR A 594 -4.03 8.86 23.56
CA THR A 594 -3.87 9.94 22.59
C THR A 594 -5.18 10.74 22.50
N THR A 595 -5.23 11.96 23.01
CA THR A 595 -6.49 12.73 23.04
C THR A 595 -6.88 13.36 21.70
N ALA A 596 -6.06 13.24 20.64
CA ALA A 596 -6.26 13.97 19.38
C ALA A 596 -5.75 13.28 18.10
N LEU A 597 -5.15 12.09 18.18
CA LEU A 597 -4.57 11.45 17.00
C LEU A 597 -5.61 10.54 16.33
N GLU A 598 -6.55 11.15 15.60
CA GLU A 598 -7.42 10.42 14.67
C GLU A 598 -6.59 9.90 13.48
N PRO A 599 -6.99 8.79 12.83
CA PRO A 599 -6.25 8.20 11.71
C PRO A 599 -5.93 9.19 10.58
N GLU A 600 -6.83 10.12 10.26
CA GLU A 600 -6.62 11.16 9.24
C GLU A 600 -5.48 12.12 9.61
N SER A 601 -5.26 12.36 10.91
CA SER A 601 -4.14 13.16 11.41
C SER A 601 -2.89 12.31 11.60
N ALA A 602 -3.05 11.02 11.90
CA ALA A 602 -1.95 10.06 12.03
C ALA A 602 -1.30 9.73 10.69
N ILE A 603 -2.06 9.80 9.58
CA ILE A 603 -1.60 9.41 8.25
C ILE A 603 -0.39 10.22 7.78
N ASP A 604 -0.26 11.50 8.19
CA ASP A 604 0.89 12.34 7.87
C ASP A 604 2.18 11.80 8.52
N LEU A 605 2.07 11.26 9.73
CA LEU A 605 3.22 10.65 10.41
C LEU A 605 3.55 9.28 9.80
N VAL A 606 2.51 8.47 9.52
CA VAL A 606 2.64 7.17 8.85
C VAL A 606 3.33 7.34 7.50
N SER A 607 2.88 8.28 6.68
CA SER A 607 3.48 8.58 5.38
C SER A 607 4.93 9.05 5.53
N GLY A 608 5.23 9.83 6.57
CA GLY A 608 6.61 10.19 6.93
C GLY A 608 7.55 8.98 7.06
N PHE A 609 7.15 7.94 7.78
CA PHE A 609 7.99 6.75 7.97
C PHE A 609 8.23 5.99 6.67
N ILE A 610 7.22 5.90 5.80
CA ILE A 610 7.34 5.18 4.52
C ILE A 610 8.11 6.03 3.49
N GLU A 611 7.64 7.25 3.22
CA GLU A 611 8.17 8.13 2.17
C GLU A 611 9.56 8.69 2.51
N THR A 612 9.75 9.17 3.75
CA THR A 612 10.98 9.87 4.13
C THR A 612 12.01 8.93 4.73
N SER A 613 11.58 7.90 5.46
CA SER A 613 12.48 7.00 6.18
C SER A 613 12.57 5.59 5.59
N PHE A 614 11.78 5.26 4.56
CA PHE A 614 11.86 4.00 3.83
C PHE A 614 11.43 2.77 4.65
N ALA A 615 10.52 2.95 5.61
CA ALA A 615 9.89 1.81 6.30
C ALA A 615 9.22 0.84 5.29
N ALA A 616 9.20 -0.45 5.63
CA ALA A 616 8.49 -1.47 4.87
C ALA A 616 6.96 -1.38 5.06
N GLY A 617 6.53 -0.86 6.20
CA GLY A 617 5.13 -0.63 6.54
C GLY A 617 5.00 -0.04 7.93
N VAL A 618 3.77 0.36 8.27
CA VAL A 618 3.44 0.91 9.59
C VAL A 618 2.18 0.26 10.14
N ILE A 619 2.15 -0.10 11.42
CA ILE A 619 0.95 -0.53 12.14
C ILE A 619 0.53 0.59 13.08
N GLY A 620 -0.72 1.02 12.97
CA GLY A 620 -1.33 2.05 13.81
C GLY A 620 -2.67 1.60 14.38
N THR A 621 -3.48 2.57 14.83
CA THR A 621 -4.81 2.31 15.40
C THR A 621 -5.87 3.29 14.90
N GLU A 622 -7.11 2.81 14.77
CA GLU A 622 -8.30 3.55 14.33
C GLU A 622 -8.83 4.55 15.36
N ILE A 623 -8.55 4.28 16.64
CA ILE A 623 -8.95 5.11 17.77
C ILE A 623 -7.85 5.05 18.84
N THR A 624 -7.91 5.96 19.80
CA THR A 624 -7.11 5.87 21.01
C THR A 624 -7.23 4.49 21.67
N ILE A 625 -6.09 3.91 22.04
CA ILE A 625 -6.04 2.65 22.80
C ILE A 625 -5.55 2.88 24.23
N PHE A 626 -5.67 1.83 25.05
CA PHE A 626 -5.29 1.80 26.45
C PHE A 626 -4.20 0.77 26.67
N GLU A 627 -3.37 0.99 27.68
CA GLU A 627 -2.19 0.16 27.96
C GLU A 627 -2.48 -1.35 27.97
N PRO A 628 -3.54 -1.87 28.63
CA PRO A 628 -3.78 -3.32 28.65
C PRO A 628 -4.08 -3.91 27.26
N LEU A 629 -4.82 -3.16 26.42
CA LEU A 629 -5.09 -3.54 25.04
C LEU A 629 -3.80 -3.52 24.21
N ALA A 630 -3.04 -2.43 24.37
CA ALA A 630 -1.78 -2.19 23.68
C ALA A 630 -0.80 -3.34 23.89
N VAL A 631 -0.62 -3.72 25.15
CA VAL A 631 0.30 -4.79 25.57
C VAL A 631 -0.15 -6.15 25.04
N SER A 632 -1.42 -6.52 25.23
CA SER A 632 -1.91 -7.84 24.81
C SER A 632 -1.84 -8.01 23.29
N PHE A 633 -2.29 -7.00 22.52
CA PHE A 633 -2.20 -7.07 21.06
C PHE A 633 -0.75 -7.16 20.57
N ALA A 634 0.13 -6.28 21.07
CA ALA A 634 1.50 -6.22 20.60
C ALA A 634 2.26 -7.52 20.91
N GLU A 635 2.04 -8.14 22.06
CA GLU A 635 2.67 -9.42 22.38
C GLU A 635 2.20 -10.55 21.47
N ALA A 636 0.89 -10.65 21.22
CA ALA A 636 0.33 -11.63 20.29
C ALA A 636 0.86 -11.43 18.87
N PHE A 637 0.89 -10.19 18.40
CA PHE A 637 1.42 -9.84 17.08
C PHE A 637 2.92 -10.14 16.98
N MET A 638 3.73 -9.68 17.93
CA MET A 638 5.19 -9.85 17.88
C MET A 638 5.59 -11.32 17.97
N TYR A 639 4.87 -12.14 18.74
CA TYR A 639 5.10 -13.58 18.75
C TYR A 639 4.89 -14.18 17.35
N ARG A 640 3.73 -13.91 16.74
CA ARG A 640 3.37 -14.41 15.41
C ARG A 640 4.35 -13.95 14.33
N PHE A 641 4.70 -12.66 14.33
CA PHE A 641 5.56 -12.06 13.31
C PHE A 641 7.05 -12.46 13.48
N LEU A 642 7.58 -12.39 14.70
CA LEU A 642 9.01 -12.62 14.96
C LEU A 642 9.37 -14.10 15.13
N VAL A 643 8.48 -14.88 15.74
CA VAL A 643 8.72 -16.28 16.13
C VAL A 643 8.10 -17.23 15.12
N GLU A 644 6.80 -17.10 14.84
CA GLU A 644 6.11 -17.98 13.88
C GLU A 644 6.38 -17.60 12.43
N ARG A 645 6.98 -16.42 12.19
CA ARG A 645 7.31 -15.89 10.85
C ARG A 645 6.08 -15.75 9.94
N GLN A 646 4.92 -15.52 10.56
CA GLN A 646 3.70 -15.16 9.85
C GLN A 646 3.84 -13.81 9.15
N SER A 647 3.11 -13.64 8.05
CA SER A 647 2.97 -12.34 7.40
C SER A 647 2.28 -11.33 8.31
N VAL A 648 2.40 -10.03 8.00
CA VAL A 648 1.69 -8.96 8.72
C VAL A 648 0.18 -9.21 8.73
N GLY A 649 -0.38 -9.63 7.60
CA GLY A 649 -1.80 -9.94 7.47
C GLY A 649 -2.24 -11.08 8.39
N GLU A 650 -1.47 -12.17 8.41
CA GLU A 650 -1.70 -13.32 9.29
C GLU A 650 -1.54 -12.95 10.77
N ALA A 651 -0.43 -12.29 11.12
CA ALA A 651 -0.09 -11.94 12.49
C ALA A 651 -1.11 -10.97 13.11
N ILE A 652 -1.59 -9.98 12.34
CA ILE A 652 -2.64 -9.06 12.80
C ILE A 652 -3.96 -9.79 12.97
N ARG A 653 -4.40 -10.57 11.98
CA ARG A 653 -5.64 -11.34 12.09
C ARG A 653 -5.60 -12.29 13.30
N GLY A 654 -4.49 -12.99 13.48
CA GLY A 654 -4.26 -13.87 14.62
C GLY A 654 -4.28 -13.14 15.96
N ALA A 655 -3.63 -11.98 16.07
CA ALA A 655 -3.67 -11.16 17.28
C ALA A 655 -5.07 -10.63 17.61
N ARG A 656 -5.85 -10.23 16.59
CA ARG A 656 -7.26 -9.85 16.75
C ARG A 656 -8.10 -11.00 17.30
N LEU A 657 -7.94 -12.20 16.74
CA LEU A 657 -8.66 -13.39 17.16
C LEU A 657 -8.25 -13.85 18.56
N GLN A 658 -6.97 -13.72 18.92
CA GLN A 658 -6.51 -14.02 20.28
C GLN A 658 -7.16 -13.09 21.32
N LEU A 659 -7.20 -11.77 21.07
CA LEU A 659 -7.94 -10.86 21.94
C LEU A 659 -9.42 -11.18 22.01
N LEU A 660 -10.04 -11.54 20.89
CA LEU A 660 -11.44 -11.93 20.87
C LEU A 660 -11.69 -13.19 21.72
N LYS A 661 -10.76 -14.15 21.70
CA LYS A 661 -10.74 -15.33 22.59
C LYS A 661 -10.67 -14.94 24.06
N GLU A 662 -9.90 -13.89 24.37
CA GLU A 662 -9.83 -13.24 25.69
C GLU A 662 -11.05 -12.35 26.00
N LYS A 663 -12.11 -12.44 25.17
CA LYS A 663 -13.38 -11.69 25.26
C LYS A 663 -13.22 -10.20 25.03
N ASN A 664 -12.19 -9.76 24.31
CA ASN A 664 -11.93 -8.37 23.99
C ASN A 664 -12.12 -8.10 22.48
N PRO A 665 -13.17 -7.35 22.06
CA PRO A 665 -13.45 -7.14 20.66
C PRO A 665 -12.56 -6.04 20.03
N LEU A 666 -11.69 -5.41 20.81
CA LEU A 666 -10.98 -4.19 20.39
C LEU A 666 -9.68 -4.48 19.64
N GLY A 667 -9.37 -5.74 19.31
CA GLY A 667 -8.34 -6.03 18.32
C GLY A 667 -8.61 -5.36 16.96
N LEU A 668 -9.90 -5.13 16.63
CA LEU A 668 -10.33 -4.48 15.39
C LEU A 668 -9.83 -3.03 15.24
N VAL A 669 -9.34 -2.39 16.31
CA VAL A 669 -8.78 -1.03 16.22
C VAL A 669 -7.44 -1.00 15.49
N TYR A 670 -6.70 -2.11 15.40
CA TYR A 670 -5.37 -2.11 14.78
C TYR A 670 -5.47 -2.11 13.27
N ILE A 671 -4.67 -1.28 12.62
CA ILE A 671 -4.68 -1.11 11.16
C ILE A 671 -3.25 -1.22 10.58
N PRO A 672 -3.01 -2.09 9.58
CA PRO A 672 -1.73 -2.18 8.89
C PRO A 672 -1.70 -1.30 7.62
N PHE A 673 -0.84 -0.30 7.64
CA PHE A 673 -0.37 0.42 6.45
C PHE A 673 0.83 -0.33 5.85
N ALA A 674 0.56 -1.54 5.34
CA ALA A 674 1.55 -2.46 4.80
C ALA A 674 0.87 -3.45 3.83
N LEU A 675 1.68 -4.12 3.01
CA LEU A 675 1.24 -5.31 2.29
C LEU A 675 0.86 -6.41 3.28
N THR A 676 -0.21 -7.16 2.98
CA THR A 676 -0.64 -8.32 3.78
C THR A 676 0.48 -9.37 3.86
N ALA A 677 1.18 -9.59 2.75
CA ALA A 677 2.26 -10.55 2.60
C ALA A 677 3.59 -10.17 3.29
N LEU A 678 3.73 -8.94 3.80
CA LEU A 678 4.97 -8.48 4.42
C LEU A 678 5.41 -9.43 5.55
N HIS A 679 6.60 -10.02 5.46
CA HIS A 679 7.13 -10.91 6.48
C HIS A 679 8.65 -10.80 6.64
N LEU A 680 9.21 -11.48 7.64
CA LEU A 680 10.66 -11.58 7.81
C LEU A 680 11.22 -12.72 6.96
N SER A 681 12.06 -12.42 5.97
CA SER A 681 12.75 -13.43 5.16
C SER A 681 14.15 -13.75 5.71
N ARG A 682 14.72 -14.89 5.30
CA ARG A 682 16.06 -15.35 5.72
C ARG A 682 17.12 -15.08 4.67
#